data_AF-A0A4Q2XXU4-F1
#
_entry.id   AF-A0A4Q2XXU4-F1
#
_cell.length_a   1.000
_cell.length_b   1.000
_cell.length_c   1.000
_cell.angle_alpha   90.00
_cell.angle_beta   90.00
_cell.angle_gamma   90.00
#
_symmetry.space_group_name_H-M   'P 1'
#
loop_
_entity.id
_entity.type
_entity.pdbx_description
1 polymer ?
#
loop_
_entity_poly.entity_id
_entity_poly.type
_entity_poly.pdbx_seq_one_letter_code
_entity_poly.pdbx_strand_id
1 'polypeptide(L)'
;MRPSLVAIYPSGREGQEMGIGSGFVISDDGLIATNLHVIGEGRDIRVEFPDGTSRGVTAIHAWDRQRDLAIVRVAGSGLPFLPLGDSARAEQGQPVIAMGNPLGYRFSITEGILSAVREVEGRSMLQVAMPVERGNSGGPLLDRAGKVLGIITLKSAVTANLGFAMPVDELKQLLAHPNPVAMKNWLTIGALNPALWRPLGGGNVRWSQRAGVIQVRGMGDGFGGRSQCLAVPVPPAPPYEITVSVKLGDESGAAGLCFRADGGDAHYGFYPSGGGMRLTRFEGPDVTSWTILSQTVPAALKPGDWNVLRVRLEADRMLCYVNGALVVESTDTALRGGSVGLCQFRGTEASFRGFAMGPDVASAAAGVSPTLTAAITALGNGSPVTPELRAALAENPAAARALAGGQADALEKRAATLRQAAAQASENAITARLGELLNGPDADTVSPAEAALLLARLDNPDLDPAAALAEIDRMATQLKDSLTEADRASPEATLAALNRWMFQENGFHGPREDFSHPSNSHLNEVIDDREGLPITLSILHMEWARRLGLPVAGIGLPGRFVTQLRVPGHPEQGPYTDVFEGGRLIDRQQASALSLEATGALPGDDTWEPATPRAIILRMISNLARRAMEQEDTAQLLRCLSAQAAIEPESPQPRLQRFMILTRAGRREEARADADWLL
;
A
#
# COMPACT_ATOMS: atom_id res chain seq x y z
N MET A 1 26.03 -18.53 -21.14
CA MET A 1 25.89 -17.17 -20.55
C MET A 1 25.24 -16.20 -21.54
N ARG A 2 25.93 -15.77 -22.61
CA ARG A 2 25.40 -14.74 -23.54
C ARG A 2 23.98 -15.01 -24.09
N PRO A 3 23.61 -16.23 -24.54
CA PRO A 3 22.26 -16.52 -25.04
C PRO A 3 21.12 -16.28 -24.02
N SER A 4 21.44 -16.22 -22.74
CA SER A 4 20.50 -16.01 -21.64
C SER A 4 20.31 -14.53 -21.29
N LEU A 5 21.06 -13.62 -21.90
CA LEU A 5 20.92 -12.19 -21.67
C LEU A 5 19.83 -11.62 -22.56
N VAL A 6 19.08 -10.65 -22.05
CA VAL A 6 18.07 -9.94 -22.83
C VAL A 6 18.19 -8.44 -22.64
N ALA A 7 17.82 -7.69 -23.68
CA ALA A 7 17.58 -6.26 -23.59
C ALA A 7 16.09 -6.03 -23.36
N ILE A 8 15.76 -5.11 -22.45
CA ILE A 8 14.39 -4.77 -22.07
C ILE A 8 14.08 -3.36 -22.51
N TYR A 9 12.99 -3.24 -23.28
CA TYR A 9 12.50 -2.02 -23.88
C TYR A 9 11.11 -1.73 -23.32
N PRO A 10 10.99 -0.90 -22.27
CA PRO A 10 9.70 -0.40 -21.84
C PRO A 10 9.20 0.66 -22.83
N SER A 11 7.94 0.54 -23.24
CA SER A 11 7.29 1.52 -24.11
C SER A 11 6.89 2.77 -23.31
N GLY A 12 7.08 3.93 -23.92
CA GLY A 12 6.51 5.19 -23.47
C GLY A 12 5.01 5.30 -23.76
N ARG A 13 4.37 6.33 -23.21
CA ARG A 13 2.91 6.57 -23.33
C ARG A 13 2.41 6.73 -24.77
N GLU A 14 3.30 7.04 -25.71
CA GLU A 14 3.01 7.20 -27.14
C GLU A 14 3.59 6.07 -28.01
N GLY A 15 4.03 4.96 -27.40
CA GLY A 15 4.63 3.83 -28.12
C GLY A 15 6.10 4.02 -28.54
N GLN A 16 6.74 5.12 -28.14
CA GLN A 16 8.17 5.34 -28.33
C GLN A 16 8.99 4.55 -27.29
N GLU A 17 10.13 3.97 -27.66
CA GLU A 17 10.98 3.22 -26.72
C GLU A 17 11.64 4.14 -25.69
N MET A 18 11.33 3.94 -24.41
CA MET A 18 11.83 4.78 -23.32
C MET A 18 13.02 4.11 -22.62
N GLY A 19 14.22 4.40 -23.11
CA GLY A 19 15.43 3.86 -22.50
C GLY A 19 15.59 2.35 -22.69
N ILE A 20 16.75 1.84 -22.27
CA ILE A 20 17.13 0.44 -22.46
C ILE A 20 17.62 -0.07 -21.11
N GLY A 21 17.03 -1.17 -20.64
CA GLY A 21 17.55 -1.94 -19.51
C GLY A 21 18.02 -3.32 -19.93
N SER A 22 18.55 -4.05 -18.97
CA SER A 22 18.96 -5.44 -19.15
C SER A 22 18.11 -6.38 -18.32
N GLY A 23 18.09 -7.63 -18.74
CA GLY A 23 17.58 -8.73 -17.94
C GLY A 23 18.32 -10.01 -18.30
N PHE A 24 17.97 -11.09 -17.62
CA PHE A 24 18.49 -12.40 -17.94
C PHE A 24 17.45 -13.47 -17.71
N VAL A 25 17.43 -14.46 -18.59
CA VAL A 25 16.57 -15.63 -18.50
C VAL A 25 17.03 -16.48 -17.32
N ILE A 26 16.08 -16.86 -16.48
CA ILE A 26 16.30 -17.61 -15.23
C ILE A 26 15.57 -18.97 -15.22
N SER A 27 14.73 -19.24 -16.21
CA SER A 27 14.07 -20.53 -16.42
C SER A 27 13.93 -20.87 -17.91
N ASP A 28 13.76 -22.15 -18.22
CA ASP A 28 13.58 -22.64 -19.58
C ASP A 28 12.20 -22.30 -20.19
N ASP A 29 11.19 -22.07 -19.34
CA ASP A 29 9.82 -21.66 -19.68
C ASP A 29 9.62 -20.13 -19.83
N GLY A 30 10.72 -19.36 -19.79
CA GLY A 30 10.71 -17.94 -20.17
C GLY A 30 10.49 -16.94 -19.04
N LEU A 31 10.92 -17.24 -17.83
CA LEU A 31 11.09 -16.23 -16.79
C LEU A 31 12.39 -15.46 -16.99
N ILE A 32 12.30 -14.14 -16.83
CA ILE A 32 13.41 -13.21 -17.00
C ILE A 32 13.46 -12.30 -15.78
N ALA A 33 14.60 -12.25 -15.11
CA ALA A 33 14.86 -11.32 -14.03
C ALA A 33 15.39 -9.98 -14.54
N THR A 34 15.00 -8.90 -13.87
CA THR A 34 15.45 -7.52 -14.11
C THR A 34 15.12 -6.64 -12.88
N ASN A 35 15.29 -5.31 -13.00
CA ASN A 35 14.83 -4.38 -11.97
C ASN A 35 13.41 -3.88 -12.24
N LEU A 36 12.70 -3.51 -11.18
CA LEU A 36 11.36 -2.91 -11.29
C LEU A 36 11.41 -1.55 -12.02
N HIS A 37 12.41 -0.72 -11.74
CA HIS A 37 12.54 0.57 -12.42
C HIS A 37 12.84 0.43 -13.93
N VAL A 38 13.41 -0.70 -14.38
CA VAL A 38 13.67 -0.98 -15.80
C VAL A 38 12.36 -1.23 -16.52
N ILE A 39 11.49 -2.09 -15.98
CA ILE A 39 10.22 -2.39 -16.64
C ILE A 39 9.22 -1.25 -16.49
N GLY A 40 9.33 -0.49 -15.39
CA GLY A 40 8.39 0.54 -15.03
C GLY A 40 7.00 -0.02 -14.70
N GLU A 41 6.32 0.64 -13.78
CA GLU A 41 4.94 0.31 -13.45
C GLU A 41 4.00 0.84 -14.53
N GLY A 42 3.03 0.04 -14.96
CA GLY A 42 2.02 0.54 -15.90
C GLY A 42 2.47 0.58 -17.36
N ARG A 43 3.63 0.01 -17.71
CA ARG A 43 4.21 0.15 -19.05
C ARG A 43 4.11 -1.15 -19.85
N ASP A 44 3.97 -1.00 -21.15
CA ASP A 44 4.16 -2.12 -22.08
C ASP A 44 5.66 -2.43 -22.19
N ILE A 45 6.00 -3.70 -22.41
CA ILE A 45 7.38 -4.18 -22.30
C ILE A 45 7.69 -5.14 -23.44
N ARG A 46 8.73 -4.81 -24.21
CA ARG A 46 9.32 -5.69 -25.22
C ARG A 46 10.68 -6.20 -24.73
N VAL A 47 10.92 -7.49 -24.94
CA VAL A 47 12.18 -8.16 -24.62
C VAL A 47 12.87 -8.58 -25.92
N GLU A 48 14.14 -8.25 -26.09
CA GLU A 48 14.97 -8.66 -27.24
C GLU A 48 16.08 -9.63 -26.80
N PHE A 49 16.18 -10.76 -27.48
CA PHE A 49 17.18 -11.79 -27.27
C PHE A 49 18.44 -11.55 -28.13
N PRO A 50 19.58 -12.21 -27.83
CA PRO A 50 20.83 -11.97 -28.54
C PRO A 50 20.84 -12.40 -30.01
N ASP A 51 19.90 -13.28 -30.40
CA ASP A 51 19.66 -13.69 -31.79
C ASP A 51 18.85 -12.65 -32.60
N GLY A 52 18.44 -11.54 -31.95
CA GLY A 52 17.63 -10.48 -32.54
C GLY A 52 16.13 -10.74 -32.47
N THR A 53 15.68 -11.88 -31.93
CA THR A 53 14.26 -12.14 -31.75
C THR A 53 13.68 -11.28 -30.64
N SER A 54 12.48 -10.74 -30.86
CA SER A 54 11.75 -9.94 -29.88
C SER A 54 10.48 -10.64 -29.43
N ARG A 55 10.17 -10.55 -28.14
CA ARG A 55 8.96 -11.12 -27.53
C ARG A 55 8.29 -10.08 -26.65
N GLY A 56 6.96 -10.06 -26.69
CA GLY A 56 6.17 -9.31 -25.72
C GLY A 56 6.17 -10.02 -24.38
N VAL A 57 6.19 -9.25 -23.29
CA VAL A 57 5.89 -9.77 -21.96
C VAL A 57 4.42 -10.17 -21.90
N THR A 58 4.13 -11.33 -21.33
CA THR A 58 2.74 -11.84 -21.18
C THR A 58 2.21 -11.60 -19.78
N ALA A 59 3.09 -11.58 -18.78
CA ALA A 59 2.79 -11.23 -17.40
C ALA A 59 4.04 -10.71 -16.69
N ILE A 60 3.85 -9.87 -15.68
CA ILE A 60 4.86 -9.71 -14.63
C ILE A 60 4.69 -10.91 -13.71
N HIS A 61 5.63 -11.84 -13.70
CA HIS A 61 5.55 -13.05 -12.89
C HIS A 61 5.72 -12.74 -11.40
N ALA A 62 6.62 -11.82 -11.08
CA ALA A 62 6.77 -11.30 -9.74
C ALA A 62 7.43 -9.92 -9.76
N TRP A 63 7.24 -9.13 -8.72
CA TRP A 63 7.96 -7.87 -8.53
C TRP A 63 7.96 -7.43 -7.07
N ASP A 64 9.02 -6.74 -6.68
CA ASP A 64 9.13 -6.07 -5.39
C ASP A 64 9.73 -4.67 -5.58
N ARG A 65 9.04 -3.67 -5.03
CA ARG A 65 9.47 -2.27 -5.08
C ARG A 65 10.53 -1.93 -4.05
N GLN A 66 10.55 -2.60 -2.90
CA GLN A 66 11.57 -2.34 -1.88
C GLN A 66 12.94 -2.82 -2.39
N ARG A 67 13.00 -4.03 -2.97
CA ARG A 67 14.22 -4.59 -3.57
C ARG A 67 14.50 -4.12 -5.00
N ASP A 68 13.56 -3.40 -5.61
CA ASP A 68 13.64 -2.96 -7.00
C ASP A 68 13.91 -4.15 -7.96
N LEU A 69 13.20 -5.25 -7.73
CA LEU A 69 13.31 -6.48 -8.51
C LEU A 69 12.02 -6.72 -9.29
N ALA A 70 12.16 -7.28 -10.48
CA ALA A 70 11.04 -7.76 -11.25
C ALA A 70 11.42 -9.04 -12.00
N ILE A 71 10.43 -9.91 -12.14
CA ILE A 71 10.48 -11.11 -12.93
C ILE A 71 9.36 -11.00 -13.95
N VAL A 72 9.72 -10.97 -15.23
CA VAL A 72 8.76 -10.93 -16.32
C VAL A 72 8.68 -12.29 -16.99
N ARG A 73 7.52 -12.60 -17.54
CA ARG A 73 7.27 -13.83 -18.30
C ARG A 73 7.13 -13.51 -19.78
N VAL A 74 7.82 -14.26 -20.62
CA VAL A 74 7.64 -14.27 -22.07
C VAL A 74 7.21 -15.66 -22.54
N ALA A 75 6.54 -15.76 -23.69
CA ALA A 75 6.22 -17.06 -24.26
C ALA A 75 7.48 -17.77 -24.76
N GLY A 76 7.67 -19.05 -24.44
CA GLY A 76 8.79 -19.86 -24.92
C GLY A 76 9.01 -21.14 -24.10
N SER A 77 9.76 -22.09 -24.66
CA SER A 77 10.22 -23.29 -23.97
C SER A 77 11.64 -23.63 -24.44
N GLY A 78 12.45 -24.23 -23.56
CA GLY A 78 13.84 -24.59 -23.88
C GLY A 78 14.76 -23.38 -24.04
N LEU A 79 14.43 -22.26 -23.39
CA LEU A 79 15.27 -21.07 -23.43
C LEU A 79 16.56 -21.28 -22.62
N PRO A 80 17.75 -20.88 -23.12
CA PRO A 80 18.97 -20.92 -22.33
C PRO A 80 18.87 -19.96 -21.15
N PHE A 81 19.11 -20.42 -19.92
CA PHE A 81 19.03 -19.60 -18.71
C PHE A 81 20.32 -19.60 -17.88
N LEU A 82 20.49 -18.61 -17.01
CA LEU A 82 21.62 -18.51 -16.10
C LEU A 82 21.32 -19.21 -14.76
N PRO A 83 22.25 -19.99 -14.21
CA PRO A 83 22.10 -20.52 -12.87
C PRO A 83 22.24 -19.41 -11.82
N LEU A 84 21.36 -19.42 -10.82
CA LEU A 84 21.46 -18.52 -9.68
C LEU A 84 22.52 -19.04 -8.70
N GLY A 85 23.49 -18.20 -8.35
CA GLY A 85 24.57 -18.45 -7.40
C GLY A 85 24.12 -18.21 -5.97
N ASP A 86 25.04 -18.01 -5.03
CA ASP A 86 24.75 -17.76 -3.61
C ASP A 86 25.47 -16.47 -3.21
N SER A 87 24.70 -15.42 -2.91
CA SER A 87 25.25 -14.11 -2.59
C SER A 87 25.68 -13.97 -1.14
N ALA A 88 25.16 -14.80 -0.23
CA ALA A 88 25.64 -14.85 1.16
C ALA A 88 27.09 -15.36 1.25
N ARG A 89 27.53 -16.13 0.25
CA ARG A 89 28.92 -16.61 0.11
C ARG A 89 29.83 -15.67 -0.69
N ALA A 90 29.33 -14.51 -1.08
CA ALA A 90 30.09 -13.54 -1.86
C ALA A 90 31.20 -12.91 -0.99
N GLU A 91 32.46 -13.10 -1.38
CA GLU A 91 33.61 -12.60 -0.62
C GLU A 91 34.05 -11.21 -1.09
N GLN A 92 34.42 -10.35 -0.14
CA GLN A 92 35.05 -9.08 -0.46
C GLN A 92 36.36 -9.31 -1.21
N GLY A 93 36.55 -8.57 -2.31
CA GLY A 93 37.70 -8.72 -3.20
C GLY A 93 37.53 -9.79 -4.28
N GLN A 94 36.43 -10.57 -4.26
CA GLN A 94 36.21 -11.57 -5.29
C GLN A 94 36.01 -10.92 -6.67
N PRO A 95 36.61 -11.47 -7.74
CA PRO A 95 36.36 -11.02 -9.10
C PRO A 95 34.92 -11.30 -9.53
N VAL A 96 34.31 -10.32 -10.17
CA VAL A 96 32.93 -10.38 -10.64
C VAL A 96 32.81 -9.80 -12.04
N ILE A 97 31.81 -10.27 -12.77
CA ILE A 97 31.53 -9.83 -14.14
C ILE A 97 30.09 -9.33 -14.21
N ALA A 98 29.87 -8.11 -14.64
CA ALA A 98 28.54 -7.63 -15.01
C ALA A 98 28.32 -7.78 -16.51
N MET A 99 27.11 -8.15 -16.90
CA MET A 99 26.70 -8.18 -18.30
C MET A 99 25.43 -7.34 -18.49
N GLY A 100 25.39 -6.59 -19.59
CA GLY A 100 24.23 -5.76 -19.90
C GLY A 100 24.27 -5.17 -21.29
N ASN A 101 23.42 -4.19 -21.55
CA ASN A 101 23.32 -3.48 -22.82
C ASN A 101 23.60 -1.98 -22.64
N PRO A 102 24.81 -1.58 -22.20
CA PRO A 102 25.12 -0.18 -21.96
C PRO A 102 25.10 0.60 -23.27
N LEU A 103 24.37 1.72 -23.30
CA LEU A 103 24.34 2.67 -24.43
C LEU A 103 23.96 2.08 -25.81
N GLY A 104 23.28 0.93 -25.85
CA GLY A 104 22.92 0.23 -27.10
C GLY A 104 24.04 -0.61 -27.72
N TYR A 105 25.21 -0.68 -27.09
CA TYR A 105 26.27 -1.62 -27.45
C TYR A 105 25.92 -3.01 -26.87
N ARG A 106 25.08 -3.72 -27.63
CA ARG A 106 24.49 -5.03 -27.33
C ARG A 106 25.44 -5.97 -26.57
N PHE A 107 25.04 -6.39 -25.37
CA PHE A 107 25.67 -7.47 -24.58
C PHE A 107 27.13 -7.21 -24.18
N SER A 108 27.41 -6.02 -23.67
CA SER A 108 28.74 -5.67 -23.14
C SER A 108 29.03 -6.41 -21.83
N ILE A 109 30.32 -6.71 -21.64
CA ILE A 109 30.85 -7.41 -20.47
C ILE A 109 31.79 -6.46 -19.74
N THR A 110 31.56 -6.26 -18.45
CA THR A 110 32.41 -5.44 -17.58
C THR A 110 32.96 -6.30 -16.45
N GLU A 111 34.28 -6.30 -16.27
CA GLU A 111 34.94 -6.95 -15.14
C GLU A 111 35.13 -5.95 -13.98
N GLY A 112 35.07 -6.46 -12.74
CA GLY A 112 35.50 -5.73 -11.56
C GLY A 112 35.56 -6.62 -10.33
N ILE A 113 35.41 -6.01 -9.16
CA ILE A 113 35.51 -6.71 -7.88
C ILE A 113 34.32 -6.39 -6.98
N LEU A 114 33.90 -7.36 -6.16
CA LEU A 114 32.99 -7.10 -5.05
C LEU A 114 33.74 -6.30 -3.99
N SER A 115 33.35 -5.05 -3.78
CA SER A 115 34.02 -4.15 -2.83
C SER A 115 33.58 -4.36 -1.40
N ALA A 116 32.31 -4.63 -1.16
CA ALA A 116 31.72 -4.84 0.17
C ALA A 116 30.26 -5.28 0.05
N VAL A 117 29.67 -5.72 1.16
CA VAL A 117 28.22 -5.71 1.36
C VAL A 117 27.89 -4.47 2.21
N ARG A 118 26.90 -3.68 1.81
CA ARG A 118 26.53 -2.41 2.46
C ARG A 118 25.02 -2.29 2.63
N GLU A 119 24.63 -1.70 3.75
CA GLU A 119 23.28 -1.17 3.93
C GLU A 119 23.16 0.18 3.21
N VAL A 120 22.23 0.27 2.25
CA VAL A 120 21.92 1.46 1.46
C VAL A 120 20.42 1.70 1.53
N GLU A 121 20.02 2.81 2.16
CA GLU A 121 18.59 3.14 2.38
C GLU A 121 17.81 2.02 3.11
N GLY A 122 18.46 1.37 4.08
CA GLY A 122 17.87 0.26 4.85
C GLY A 122 17.78 -1.06 4.09
N ARG A 123 18.58 -1.23 3.03
CA ARG A 123 18.64 -2.44 2.21
C ARG A 123 20.08 -2.94 2.09
N SER A 124 20.28 -4.23 2.33
CA SER A 124 21.57 -4.90 2.09
C SER A 124 21.85 -5.03 0.58
N MET A 125 22.96 -4.50 0.11
CA MET A 125 23.37 -4.49 -1.29
C MET A 125 24.83 -4.91 -1.47
N LEU A 126 25.11 -5.55 -2.61
CA LEU A 126 26.46 -5.86 -3.07
C LEU A 126 27.10 -4.62 -3.69
N GLN A 127 28.04 -3.99 -2.99
CA GLN A 127 28.83 -2.89 -3.52
C GLN A 127 29.91 -3.43 -4.46
N VAL A 128 29.97 -2.93 -5.68
CA VAL A 128 30.95 -3.35 -6.71
C VAL A 128 31.82 -2.18 -7.16
N ALA A 129 33.11 -2.46 -7.36
CA ALA A 129 34.03 -1.53 -8.00
C ALA A 129 34.20 -1.95 -9.46
N MET A 130 33.34 -1.38 -10.31
CA MET A 130 33.35 -1.59 -11.75
C MET A 130 32.64 -0.43 -12.45
N PRO A 131 32.93 -0.18 -13.74
CA PRO A 131 32.13 0.72 -14.56
C PRO A 131 30.67 0.24 -14.67
N VAL A 132 29.75 0.96 -14.03
CA VAL A 132 28.30 0.74 -14.18
C VAL A 132 27.71 1.89 -14.98
N GLU A 133 27.06 1.57 -16.10
CA GLU A 133 26.42 2.56 -16.97
C GLU A 133 24.93 2.28 -17.17
N ARG A 134 24.20 3.29 -17.65
CA ARG A 134 22.80 3.09 -18.06
C ARG A 134 22.73 2.01 -19.13
N GLY A 135 21.87 1.01 -18.89
CA GLY A 135 21.76 -0.19 -19.70
C GLY A 135 22.33 -1.45 -19.03
N ASN A 136 23.14 -1.33 -17.97
CA ASN A 136 23.53 -2.48 -17.15
C ASN A 136 22.51 -2.81 -16.06
N SER A 137 21.66 -1.85 -15.66
CA SER A 137 20.60 -2.08 -14.68
C SER A 137 19.67 -3.21 -15.12
N GLY A 138 19.37 -4.11 -14.17
CA GLY A 138 18.62 -5.35 -14.37
C GLY A 138 19.46 -6.51 -14.91
N GLY A 139 20.70 -6.25 -15.33
CA GLY A 139 21.64 -7.28 -15.79
C GLY A 139 22.27 -8.08 -14.64
N PRO A 140 22.76 -9.30 -14.92
CA PRO A 140 23.36 -10.15 -13.89
C PRO A 140 24.78 -9.69 -13.53
N LEU A 141 25.08 -9.73 -12.23
CA LEU A 141 26.43 -9.75 -11.68
C LEU A 141 26.82 -11.21 -11.46
N LEU A 142 27.90 -11.68 -12.08
CA LEU A 142 28.29 -13.08 -12.18
C LEU A 142 29.62 -13.36 -11.47
N ASP A 143 29.74 -14.57 -10.91
CA ASP A 143 31.04 -15.12 -10.52
C ASP A 143 31.80 -15.71 -11.73
N ARG A 144 33.03 -16.20 -11.50
CA ARG A 144 33.86 -16.85 -12.53
C ARG A 144 33.28 -18.15 -13.07
N ALA A 145 32.33 -18.78 -12.37
CA ALA A 145 31.63 -19.97 -12.82
C ALA A 145 30.37 -19.65 -13.64
N GLY A 146 30.05 -18.36 -13.83
CA GLY A 146 28.87 -17.91 -14.56
C GLY A 146 27.58 -18.04 -13.76
N LYS A 147 27.66 -18.14 -12.43
CA LYS A 147 26.49 -18.09 -11.54
C LYS A 147 26.19 -16.65 -11.15
N VAL A 148 24.91 -16.31 -11.09
CA VAL A 148 24.46 -14.96 -10.72
C VAL A 148 24.64 -14.75 -9.23
N LEU A 149 25.40 -13.74 -8.84
CA LEU A 149 25.57 -13.27 -7.46
C LEU A 149 24.67 -12.07 -7.14
N GLY A 150 24.24 -11.31 -8.14
CA GLY A 150 23.33 -10.20 -7.92
C GLY A 150 22.76 -9.63 -9.21
N ILE A 151 21.91 -8.63 -9.07
CA ILE A 151 21.26 -7.91 -10.16
C ILE A 151 21.71 -6.47 -10.05
N ILE A 152 22.41 -5.95 -11.06
CA ILE A 152 22.92 -4.58 -11.05
C ILE A 152 21.75 -3.61 -10.95
N THR A 153 21.74 -2.72 -9.96
CA THR A 153 20.60 -1.82 -9.68
C THR A 153 21.00 -0.35 -9.77
N LEU A 154 21.95 0.08 -8.93
CA LEU A 154 22.28 1.50 -8.74
C LEU A 154 23.72 1.80 -9.17
N LYS A 155 23.93 3.04 -9.67
CA LYS A 155 25.25 3.65 -9.86
C LYS A 155 25.44 4.76 -8.82
N SER A 156 26.62 4.86 -8.22
CA SER A 156 26.95 6.01 -7.38
C SER A 156 26.93 7.31 -8.19
N ALA A 157 26.19 8.32 -7.72
CA ALA A 157 26.18 9.65 -8.32
C ALA A 157 27.47 10.45 -8.05
N VAL A 158 28.29 10.00 -7.10
CA VAL A 158 29.49 10.70 -6.63
C VAL A 158 30.78 10.03 -7.14
N THR A 159 30.79 8.69 -7.25
CA THR A 159 31.99 7.92 -7.63
C THR A 159 31.78 7.18 -8.95
N ALA A 160 32.56 7.51 -9.97
CA ALA A 160 32.35 7.05 -11.35
C ALA A 160 32.42 5.52 -11.57
N ASN A 161 33.13 4.78 -10.72
CA ASN A 161 33.33 3.32 -10.84
C ASN A 161 32.78 2.54 -9.65
N LEU A 162 31.73 3.07 -9.00
CA LEU A 162 31.07 2.42 -7.89
C LEU A 162 29.62 2.13 -8.24
N GLY A 163 29.23 0.86 -8.13
CA GLY A 163 27.87 0.39 -8.36
C GLY A 163 27.37 -0.46 -7.21
N PHE A 164 26.06 -0.74 -7.24
CA PHE A 164 25.40 -1.62 -6.30
C PHE A 164 24.53 -2.62 -7.05
N ALA A 165 24.55 -3.86 -6.57
CA ALA A 165 23.70 -4.93 -7.05
C ALA A 165 22.81 -5.44 -5.91
N MET A 166 21.55 -5.71 -6.22
CA MET A 166 20.66 -6.45 -5.33
C MET A 166 21.16 -7.90 -5.25
N PRO A 167 21.40 -8.48 -4.06
CA PRO A 167 21.89 -9.85 -3.93
C PRO A 167 20.96 -10.86 -4.63
N VAL A 168 21.52 -11.90 -5.26
CA VAL A 168 20.72 -12.90 -5.98
C VAL A 168 19.78 -13.67 -5.06
N ASP A 169 20.14 -13.80 -3.78
CA ASP A 169 19.29 -14.53 -2.83
C ASP A 169 17.96 -13.81 -2.59
N GLU A 170 17.92 -12.48 -2.75
CA GLU A 170 16.68 -11.69 -2.76
C GLU A 170 15.81 -12.03 -3.99
N LEU A 171 16.44 -12.23 -5.17
CA LEU A 171 15.72 -12.69 -6.37
C LEU A 171 15.25 -14.14 -6.21
N LYS A 172 16.01 -15.01 -5.55
CA LYS A 172 15.58 -16.39 -5.27
C LYS A 172 14.40 -16.41 -4.32
N GLN A 173 14.39 -15.54 -3.31
CA GLN A 173 13.22 -15.38 -2.44
C GLN A 173 12.01 -14.98 -3.28
N LEU A 174 12.13 -13.97 -4.15
CA LEU A 174 11.05 -13.56 -5.06
C LEU A 174 10.63 -14.69 -6.04
N LEU A 175 11.55 -15.57 -6.45
CA LEU A 175 11.29 -16.69 -7.37
C LEU A 175 10.63 -17.90 -6.72
N ALA A 176 11.07 -18.25 -5.52
CA ALA A 176 10.37 -19.21 -4.68
C ALA A 176 8.92 -18.75 -4.47
N HIS A 177 8.69 -17.44 -4.69
CA HIS A 177 7.54 -16.75 -4.18
C HIS A 177 6.90 -15.66 -5.06
N PRO A 178 6.36 -16.03 -6.23
CA PRO A 178 5.90 -15.05 -7.21
C PRO A 178 4.52 -14.43 -6.89
N ASN A 179 4.33 -13.17 -7.29
CA ASN A 179 3.07 -12.40 -7.25
C ASN A 179 2.63 -11.97 -8.67
N PRO A 180 2.08 -12.88 -9.49
CA PRO A 180 1.91 -12.64 -10.92
C PRO A 180 0.78 -11.65 -11.26
N VAL A 181 1.06 -10.72 -12.18
CA VAL A 181 0.12 -9.74 -12.73
C VAL A 181 0.08 -9.88 -14.25
N ALA A 182 -1.11 -10.17 -14.81
CA ALA A 182 -1.31 -10.19 -16.26
C ALA A 182 -1.06 -8.80 -16.87
N MET A 183 -0.44 -8.74 -18.06
CA MET A 183 -0.04 -7.45 -18.67
C MET A 183 -1.20 -6.48 -18.88
N LYS A 184 -2.39 -6.96 -19.24
CA LYS A 184 -3.59 -6.11 -19.38
C LYS A 184 -3.91 -5.30 -18.10
N ASN A 185 -3.66 -5.88 -16.93
CA ASN A 185 -3.88 -5.23 -15.64
C ASN A 185 -2.67 -4.37 -15.27
N TRP A 186 -1.45 -4.86 -15.57
CA TRP A 186 -0.21 -4.11 -15.36
C TRP A 186 -0.28 -2.71 -15.97
N LEU A 187 -0.73 -2.59 -17.21
CA LEU A 187 -0.85 -1.32 -17.96
C LEU A 187 -1.73 -0.25 -17.31
N THR A 188 -2.55 -0.60 -16.31
CA THR A 188 -3.44 0.35 -15.63
C THR A 188 -2.86 0.87 -14.31
N ILE A 189 -1.76 0.28 -13.82
CA ILE A 189 -1.22 0.57 -12.50
C ILE A 189 -0.65 1.99 -12.45
N GLY A 190 -1.22 2.81 -11.56
CA GLY A 190 -0.78 4.16 -11.31
C GLY A 190 -1.11 5.15 -12.43
N ALA A 191 -1.87 4.75 -13.45
CA ALA A 191 -2.29 5.67 -14.51
C ALA A 191 -3.27 6.71 -13.95
N LEU A 192 -3.13 7.96 -14.40
CA LEU A 192 -4.16 8.98 -14.19
C LEU A 192 -5.39 8.62 -15.03
N ASN A 193 -6.59 8.88 -14.51
CA ASN A 193 -7.79 8.78 -15.32
C ASN A 193 -7.76 9.85 -16.43
N PRO A 194 -7.66 9.46 -17.73
CA PRO A 194 -7.54 10.41 -18.83
C PRO A 194 -8.82 11.23 -19.07
N ALA A 195 -9.96 10.83 -18.51
CA ALA A 195 -11.18 11.64 -18.52
C ALA A 195 -11.11 12.83 -17.54
N LEU A 196 -10.18 12.79 -16.58
CA LEU A 196 -10.05 13.80 -15.53
C LEU A 196 -8.77 14.63 -15.67
N TRP A 197 -7.68 14.01 -16.13
CA TRP A 197 -6.34 14.61 -16.08
C TRP A 197 -5.57 14.46 -17.38
N ARG A 198 -4.87 15.53 -17.75
CA ARG A 198 -3.92 15.59 -18.85
C ARG A 198 -2.54 16.02 -18.32
N PRO A 199 -1.63 15.09 -18.05
CA PRO A 199 -0.26 15.41 -17.65
C PRO A 199 0.51 16.04 -18.81
N LEU A 200 1.30 17.08 -18.51
CA LEU A 200 2.08 17.90 -19.45
C LEU A 200 3.48 18.17 -18.89
N GLY A 201 4.43 18.41 -19.79
CA GLY A 201 5.85 18.41 -19.49
C GLY A 201 6.40 17.01 -19.68
N GLY A 202 7.16 16.82 -20.76
CA GLY A 202 7.88 15.58 -21.02
C GLY A 202 9.01 15.36 -20.00
N GLY A 203 9.89 14.41 -20.31
CA GLY A 203 11.08 14.13 -19.50
C GLY A 203 10.89 12.97 -18.54
N ASN A 204 11.61 13.00 -17.42
CA ASN A 204 11.56 11.96 -16.38
C ASN A 204 10.47 12.21 -15.34
N VAL A 205 9.59 13.20 -15.54
CA VAL A 205 8.48 13.46 -14.64
C VAL A 205 7.37 12.43 -14.79
N ARG A 206 6.88 11.91 -13.66
CA ARG A 206 5.79 10.94 -13.61
C ARG A 206 4.67 11.47 -12.74
N TRP A 207 3.52 11.66 -13.37
CA TRP A 207 2.24 11.82 -12.68
C TRP A 207 1.53 10.48 -12.59
N SER A 208 1.09 10.11 -11.40
CA SER A 208 0.39 8.85 -11.12
C SER A 208 -0.76 9.04 -10.13
N GLN A 209 -1.71 8.11 -10.12
CA GLN A 209 -2.84 8.14 -9.19
C GLN A 209 -3.02 6.79 -8.47
N ARG A 210 -3.22 6.83 -7.15
CA ARG A 210 -3.58 5.67 -6.34
C ARG A 210 -4.49 6.11 -5.19
N ALA A 211 -5.59 5.38 -4.97
CA ALA A 211 -6.53 5.64 -3.87
C ALA A 211 -6.98 7.12 -3.75
N GLY A 212 -7.27 7.78 -4.89
CA GLY A 212 -7.72 9.18 -4.90
C GLY A 212 -6.63 10.24 -4.66
N VAL A 213 -5.36 9.83 -4.47
CA VAL A 213 -4.20 10.72 -4.36
C VAL A 213 -3.44 10.75 -5.68
N ILE A 214 -3.14 11.94 -6.16
CA ILE A 214 -2.27 12.17 -7.32
C ILE A 214 -0.86 12.47 -6.81
N GLN A 215 0.12 11.76 -7.34
CA GLN A 215 1.53 11.95 -7.00
C GLN A 215 2.31 12.43 -8.23
N VAL A 216 3.29 13.29 -7.98
CA VAL A 216 4.27 13.73 -8.98
C VAL A 216 5.67 13.49 -8.46
N ARG A 217 6.57 12.98 -9.31
CA ARG A 217 7.99 12.76 -9.04
C ARG A 217 8.81 12.99 -10.30
N GLY A 218 10.11 13.22 -10.13
CA GLY A 218 11.05 13.37 -11.25
C GLY A 218 11.01 14.76 -11.88
N MET A 219 11.93 15.01 -12.82
CA MET A 219 12.17 16.33 -13.39
C MET A 219 11.41 16.49 -14.72
N GLY A 220 10.57 17.50 -14.81
CA GLY A 220 9.91 17.86 -16.07
C GLY A 220 10.84 18.61 -17.01
N ASP A 221 10.57 18.54 -18.31
CA ASP A 221 11.37 19.19 -19.36
C ASP A 221 11.30 20.73 -19.34
N GLY A 222 10.34 21.31 -18.63
CA GLY A 222 10.25 22.76 -18.47
C GLY A 222 11.40 23.30 -17.59
N PHE A 223 11.82 24.54 -17.84
CA PHE A 223 12.89 25.16 -17.05
C PHE A 223 12.60 25.16 -15.56
N GLY A 224 13.67 24.94 -14.78
CA GLY A 224 13.56 24.73 -13.35
C GLY A 224 12.87 23.43 -12.98
N GLY A 225 12.81 22.43 -13.88
CA GLY A 225 12.21 21.10 -13.63
C GLY A 225 10.68 21.12 -13.59
N ARG A 226 10.07 21.99 -14.40
CA ARG A 226 8.64 22.30 -14.36
C ARG A 226 7.80 21.25 -15.08
N SER A 227 6.68 20.88 -14.47
CA SER A 227 5.64 20.03 -15.07
C SER A 227 4.24 20.47 -14.63
N GLN A 228 3.24 20.20 -15.47
CA GLN A 228 1.84 20.53 -15.23
C GLN A 228 0.98 19.27 -15.34
N CYS A 229 -0.13 19.20 -14.62
CA CYS A 229 -1.17 18.19 -14.80
C CYS A 229 -2.51 18.90 -14.82
N LEU A 230 -3.02 19.11 -16.04
CA LEU A 230 -4.22 19.92 -16.25
C LEU A 230 -5.47 19.09 -16.08
N ALA A 231 -6.48 19.68 -15.45
CA ALA A 231 -7.81 19.12 -15.43
C ALA A 231 -8.40 19.16 -16.86
N VAL A 232 -9.04 18.08 -17.27
CA VAL A 232 -9.70 17.98 -18.58
C VAL A 232 -10.98 18.85 -18.66
N PRO A 233 -11.82 18.95 -17.61
CA PRO A 233 -12.96 19.86 -17.63
C PRO A 233 -12.54 21.32 -17.82
N VAL A 234 -13.22 22.02 -18.73
CA VAL A 234 -12.97 23.45 -19.01
C VAL A 234 -13.39 24.30 -17.80
N PRO A 235 -12.56 25.25 -17.35
CA PRO A 235 -12.93 26.17 -16.28
C PRO A 235 -14.13 27.05 -16.66
N PRO A 236 -15.03 27.34 -15.72
CA PRO A 236 -16.12 28.28 -15.96
C PRO A 236 -15.59 29.70 -16.18
N ALA A 237 -16.45 30.59 -16.68
CA ALA A 237 -16.11 32.01 -16.80
C ALA A 237 -15.93 32.64 -15.40
N PRO A 238 -14.99 33.59 -15.21
CA PRO A 238 -14.87 34.34 -13.97
C PRO A 238 -16.19 35.04 -13.58
N PRO A 239 -16.56 35.10 -12.29
CA PRO A 239 -15.77 34.63 -11.15
C PRO A 239 -15.85 33.11 -10.96
N TYR A 240 -14.71 32.49 -10.67
CA TYR A 240 -14.64 31.08 -10.26
C TYR A 240 -13.49 30.82 -9.31
N GLU A 241 -13.50 29.64 -8.71
CA GLU A 241 -12.52 29.20 -7.74
C GLU A 241 -11.99 27.81 -8.07
N ILE A 242 -10.75 27.58 -7.66
CA ILE A 242 -10.06 26.28 -7.70
C ILE A 242 -9.50 25.96 -6.31
N THR A 243 -9.55 24.70 -5.91
CA THR A 243 -9.02 24.22 -4.63
C THR A 243 -8.32 22.87 -4.76
N VAL A 244 -7.29 22.64 -3.95
CA VAL A 244 -6.62 21.33 -3.80
C VAL A 244 -5.94 21.23 -2.44
N SER A 245 -5.87 20.03 -1.87
CA SER A 245 -4.93 19.74 -0.77
C SER A 245 -3.60 19.27 -1.33
N VAL A 246 -2.49 19.90 -0.94
CA VAL A 246 -1.13 19.53 -1.33
C VAL A 246 -0.26 19.19 -0.13
N LYS A 247 0.63 18.21 -0.28
CA LYS A 247 1.72 17.88 0.66
C LYS A 247 3.02 17.72 -0.11
N LEU A 248 4.06 18.46 0.28
CA LEU A 248 5.40 18.31 -0.29
C LEU A 248 6.13 17.14 0.36
N GLY A 249 6.94 16.42 -0.42
CA GLY A 249 7.87 15.42 0.10
C GLY A 249 9.10 16.06 0.75
N ASP A 250 9.52 17.21 0.23
CA ASP A 250 10.57 18.06 0.79
C ASP A 250 10.15 19.53 0.68
N GLU A 251 10.30 20.26 1.79
CA GLU A 251 9.99 21.69 1.91
C GLU A 251 10.92 22.59 1.07
N SER A 252 12.09 22.09 0.66
CA SER A 252 12.97 22.79 -0.31
C SER A 252 12.35 22.89 -1.72
N GLY A 253 11.35 22.03 -1.98
CA GLY A 253 10.64 21.92 -3.24
C GLY A 253 9.61 23.02 -3.51
N ALA A 254 8.80 22.78 -4.53
CA ALA A 254 7.66 23.61 -4.92
C ALA A 254 6.65 22.81 -5.76
N ALA A 255 5.40 22.76 -5.30
CA ALA A 255 4.29 22.14 -6.02
C ALA A 255 2.94 22.69 -5.52
N GLY A 256 1.96 22.87 -6.40
CA GLY A 256 0.67 23.47 -6.03
C GLY A 256 -0.30 23.61 -7.19
N LEU A 257 -1.06 24.69 -7.22
CA LEU A 257 -2.05 24.98 -8.26
C LEU A 257 -1.43 25.72 -9.43
N CYS A 258 -1.80 25.35 -10.66
CA CYS A 258 -1.65 26.19 -11.84
C CYS A 258 -3.01 26.62 -12.40
N PHE A 259 -3.06 27.82 -12.94
CA PHE A 259 -4.28 28.40 -13.49
C PHE A 259 -3.98 29.43 -14.56
N ARG A 260 -4.99 29.70 -15.40
CA ARG A 260 -4.83 30.44 -16.65
C ARG A 260 -3.74 29.83 -17.53
N ALA A 261 -3.64 28.49 -17.52
CA ALA A 261 -2.59 27.76 -18.20
C ALA A 261 -2.93 27.56 -19.68
N ASP A 262 -2.01 27.92 -20.57
CA ASP A 262 -2.14 27.68 -22.00
C ASP A 262 -1.85 26.22 -22.41
N GLY A 263 -1.30 25.41 -21.50
CA GLY A 263 -0.82 24.06 -21.77
C GLY A 263 0.61 24.00 -22.32
N GLY A 264 1.28 25.15 -22.43
CA GLY A 264 2.70 25.32 -22.70
C GLY A 264 3.37 25.97 -21.49
N ASP A 265 4.04 27.09 -21.72
CA ASP A 265 4.88 27.73 -20.72
C ASP A 265 4.18 28.84 -19.91
N ALA A 266 3.02 29.32 -20.37
CA ALA A 266 2.34 30.46 -19.77
C ALA A 266 1.24 30.03 -18.80
N HIS A 267 1.40 30.39 -17.52
CA HIS A 267 0.41 30.14 -16.46
C HIS A 267 0.72 30.98 -15.22
N TYR A 268 -0.24 31.09 -14.32
CA TYR A 268 0.05 31.42 -12.92
C TYR A 268 0.27 30.15 -12.11
N GLY A 269 1.13 30.23 -11.10
CA GLY A 269 1.32 29.20 -10.10
C GLY A 269 1.13 29.75 -8.69
N PHE A 270 0.35 29.05 -7.87
CA PHE A 270 0.21 29.31 -6.44
C PHE A 270 0.56 28.07 -5.63
N TYR A 271 1.65 28.12 -4.87
CA TYR A 271 2.26 26.92 -4.29
C TYR A 271 3.12 27.21 -3.05
N PRO A 272 3.23 26.25 -2.10
CA PRO A 272 4.26 26.26 -1.07
C PRO A 272 5.66 26.09 -1.68
N SER A 273 6.65 26.82 -1.14
CA SER A 273 8.06 26.64 -1.45
C SER A 273 8.95 27.24 -0.36
N GLY A 274 9.95 26.50 0.11
CA GLY A 274 10.94 26.97 1.08
C GLY A 274 10.33 27.45 2.39
N GLY A 275 9.31 26.74 2.89
CA GLY A 275 8.59 27.09 4.13
C GLY A 275 7.64 28.29 4.03
N GLY A 276 7.43 28.85 2.83
CA GLY A 276 6.47 29.92 2.58
C GLY A 276 5.54 29.62 1.40
N MET A 277 4.75 30.61 1.00
CA MET A 277 3.87 30.57 -0.18
C MET A 277 4.37 31.52 -1.26
N ARG A 278 4.22 31.12 -2.53
CA ARG A 278 4.52 31.96 -3.69
C ARG A 278 3.33 32.04 -4.63
N LEU A 279 3.10 33.25 -5.16
CA LEU A 279 2.30 33.49 -6.35
C LEU A 279 3.25 33.96 -7.45
N THR A 280 3.35 33.20 -8.53
CA THR A 280 4.27 33.46 -9.64
C THR A 280 3.51 33.47 -10.96
N ARG A 281 3.82 34.43 -11.82
CA ARG A 281 3.41 34.45 -13.22
C ARG A 281 4.55 33.92 -14.07
N PHE A 282 4.24 32.93 -14.90
CA PHE A 282 5.15 32.35 -15.87
C PHE A 282 4.71 32.78 -17.26
N GLU A 283 5.59 33.39 -18.04
CA GLU A 283 5.29 33.90 -19.39
C GLU A 283 6.14 33.25 -20.48
N GLY A 284 7.00 32.30 -20.09
CA GLY A 284 7.91 31.64 -21.01
C GLY A 284 8.73 30.52 -20.38
N PRO A 285 9.68 29.98 -21.15
CA PRO A 285 10.43 28.78 -20.82
C PRO A 285 11.65 29.08 -19.94
N ASP A 286 11.90 30.29 -19.44
CA ASP A 286 13.12 30.60 -18.68
C ASP A 286 12.90 31.59 -17.53
N VAL A 287 13.87 31.70 -16.61
CA VAL A 287 13.75 32.55 -15.41
C VAL A 287 13.54 34.04 -15.72
N THR A 288 13.98 34.52 -16.89
CA THR A 288 13.83 35.93 -17.27
C THR A 288 12.40 36.27 -17.68
N SER A 289 11.62 35.24 -18.02
CA SER A 289 10.20 35.32 -18.33
C SER A 289 9.28 35.04 -17.13
N TRP A 290 9.82 35.02 -15.90
CA TRP A 290 9.07 34.69 -14.68
C TRP A 290 8.98 35.91 -13.75
N THR A 291 7.77 36.21 -13.29
CA THR A 291 7.53 37.31 -12.35
C THR A 291 6.94 36.75 -11.05
N ILE A 292 7.70 36.80 -9.95
CA ILE A 292 7.17 36.50 -8.62
C ILE A 292 6.30 37.68 -8.20
N LEU A 293 4.99 37.48 -8.20
CA LEU A 293 4.02 38.52 -7.83
C LEU A 293 3.91 38.67 -6.32
N SER A 294 4.10 37.59 -5.57
CA SER A 294 4.08 37.62 -4.11
C SER A 294 4.85 36.44 -3.50
N GLN A 295 5.48 36.69 -2.35
CA GLN A 295 6.10 35.68 -1.51
C GLN A 295 5.80 36.00 -0.05
N THR A 296 5.17 35.06 0.66
CA THR A 296 4.71 35.26 2.06
C THR A 296 5.02 34.04 2.91
N VAL A 297 5.04 34.19 4.24
CA VAL A 297 5.17 33.08 5.20
C VAL A 297 3.94 33.11 6.12
N PRO A 298 2.78 32.62 5.65
CA PRO A 298 1.54 32.75 6.40
C PRO A 298 1.51 31.79 7.59
N ALA A 299 1.06 32.26 8.76
CA ALA A 299 0.91 31.44 9.96
C ALA A 299 -0.03 30.23 9.77
N ALA A 300 -0.91 30.30 8.78
CA ALA A 300 -1.82 29.22 8.43
C ALA A 300 -1.13 28.04 7.70
N LEU A 301 0.09 28.22 7.17
CA LEU A 301 0.83 27.15 6.47
C LEU A 301 1.31 26.10 7.48
N LYS A 302 1.17 24.81 7.11
CA LYS A 302 1.61 23.66 7.91
C LYS A 302 2.75 22.92 7.19
N PRO A 303 4.03 23.23 7.45
CA PRO A 303 5.16 22.52 6.85
C PRO A 303 5.10 21.02 7.15
N GLY A 304 5.41 20.18 6.15
CA GLY A 304 5.42 18.72 6.27
C GLY A 304 4.04 18.05 6.30
N ASP A 305 2.94 18.82 6.26
CA ASP A 305 1.58 18.32 6.33
C ASP A 305 0.71 18.81 5.15
N TRP A 306 -0.53 18.33 5.08
CA TRP A 306 -1.50 18.72 4.09
C TRP A 306 -1.93 20.19 4.24
N ASN A 307 -1.84 20.93 3.15
CA ASN A 307 -2.29 22.32 3.04
C ASN A 307 -3.35 22.45 1.95
N VAL A 308 -4.50 23.05 2.30
CA VAL A 308 -5.56 23.37 1.35
C VAL A 308 -5.25 24.70 0.70
N LEU A 309 -4.95 24.67 -0.60
CA LEU A 309 -4.77 25.85 -1.44
C LEU A 309 -6.08 26.19 -2.14
N ARG A 310 -6.47 27.46 -2.14
CA ARG A 310 -7.63 27.94 -2.91
C ARG A 310 -7.28 29.22 -3.64
N VAL A 311 -7.68 29.34 -4.90
CA VAL A 311 -7.53 30.57 -5.70
C VAL A 311 -8.90 30.95 -6.24
N ARG A 312 -9.34 32.18 -5.98
CA ARG A 312 -10.51 32.81 -6.59
C ARG A 312 -10.04 33.76 -7.69
N LEU A 313 -10.57 33.57 -8.89
CA LEU A 313 -10.28 34.37 -10.07
C LEU A 313 -11.50 35.24 -10.38
N GLU A 314 -11.31 36.55 -10.32
CA GLU A 314 -12.32 37.55 -10.70
C GLU A 314 -11.93 38.16 -12.07
N ALA A 315 -12.67 39.18 -12.51
CA ALA A 315 -12.44 39.82 -13.81
C ALA A 315 -11.12 40.62 -13.84
N ASP A 316 -10.78 41.25 -12.72
CA ASP A 316 -9.70 42.24 -12.56
C ASP A 316 -8.72 41.89 -11.44
N ARG A 317 -8.96 40.83 -10.67
CA ARG A 317 -8.08 40.40 -9.57
C ARG A 317 -8.15 38.90 -9.29
N MET A 318 -7.16 38.43 -8.54
CA MET A 318 -7.07 37.07 -8.01
C MET A 318 -6.81 37.09 -6.50
N LEU A 319 -7.51 36.21 -5.78
CA LEU A 319 -7.41 36.05 -4.32
C LEU A 319 -6.92 34.64 -4.00
N CYS A 320 -5.79 34.53 -3.32
CA CYS A 320 -5.16 33.25 -3.00
C CYS A 320 -5.20 32.99 -1.49
N TYR A 321 -5.66 31.79 -1.11
CA TYR A 321 -5.89 31.37 0.26
C TYR A 321 -5.10 30.11 0.59
N VAL A 322 -4.63 30.01 1.83
CA VAL A 322 -4.07 28.78 2.41
C VAL A 322 -4.79 28.45 3.69
N ASN A 323 -5.30 27.22 3.81
CA ASN A 323 -6.01 26.73 4.99
C ASN A 323 -7.10 27.70 5.47
N GLY A 324 -7.83 28.29 4.51
CA GLY A 324 -8.91 29.25 4.75
C GLY A 324 -8.48 30.71 4.93
N ALA A 325 -7.21 30.99 5.22
CA ALA A 325 -6.70 32.35 5.37
C ALA A 325 -6.36 32.97 4.00
N LEU A 326 -6.82 34.21 3.74
CA LEU A 326 -6.38 34.98 2.57
C LEU A 326 -4.92 35.37 2.77
N VAL A 327 -4.05 35.01 1.82
CA VAL A 327 -2.60 35.25 1.93
C VAL A 327 -2.06 36.18 0.85
N VAL A 328 -2.71 36.24 -0.32
CA VAL A 328 -2.31 37.11 -1.44
C VAL A 328 -3.56 37.63 -2.15
N GLU A 329 -3.59 38.93 -2.39
CA GLU A 329 -4.49 39.59 -3.36
C GLU A 329 -3.62 40.22 -4.44
N SER A 330 -3.95 39.98 -5.71
CA SER A 330 -3.20 40.51 -6.86
C SER A 330 -4.16 40.99 -7.94
N THR A 331 -3.90 42.17 -8.49
CA THR A 331 -4.63 42.76 -9.64
C THR A 331 -3.96 42.46 -10.98
N ASP A 332 -2.99 41.55 -10.99
CA ASP A 332 -2.31 41.15 -12.21
C ASP A 332 -3.27 40.41 -13.16
N THR A 333 -3.42 40.90 -14.39
CA THR A 333 -4.31 40.29 -15.40
C THR A 333 -3.61 40.01 -16.71
N ALA A 334 -2.29 39.85 -16.66
CA ALA A 334 -1.46 39.63 -17.85
C ALA A 334 -1.81 38.33 -18.58
N LEU A 335 -2.18 37.25 -17.85
CA LEU A 335 -2.68 36.02 -18.46
C LEU A 335 -4.20 35.90 -18.28
N ARG A 336 -4.91 35.54 -19.36
CA ARG A 336 -6.38 35.42 -19.41
C ARG A 336 -6.78 34.14 -20.14
N GLY A 337 -7.97 33.62 -19.82
CA GLY A 337 -8.42 32.33 -20.35
C GLY A 337 -7.55 31.17 -19.85
N GLY A 338 -7.59 30.01 -20.51
CA GLY A 338 -6.71 28.87 -20.20
C GLY A 338 -7.30 27.84 -19.23
N SER A 339 -6.56 26.75 -19.07
CA SER A 339 -6.87 25.60 -18.22
C SER A 339 -6.45 25.83 -16.77
N VAL A 340 -6.85 24.91 -15.88
CA VAL A 340 -6.42 24.86 -14.49
C VAL A 340 -5.90 23.46 -14.17
N GLY A 341 -5.13 23.33 -13.10
CA GLY A 341 -4.66 22.04 -12.65
C GLY A 341 -3.58 22.13 -11.59
N LEU A 342 -2.67 21.17 -11.63
CA LEU A 342 -1.58 21.00 -10.68
C LEU A 342 -0.26 21.35 -11.36
N CYS A 343 0.69 21.87 -10.61
CA CYS A 343 2.05 22.10 -11.10
C CYS A 343 3.09 21.68 -10.08
N GLN A 344 4.29 21.43 -10.60
CA GLN A 344 5.47 21.00 -9.87
C GLN A 344 6.69 21.69 -10.47
N PHE A 345 7.66 22.00 -9.63
CA PHE A 345 8.93 22.58 -10.01
C PHE A 345 10.08 21.84 -9.33
N ARG A 346 11.30 22.03 -9.81
CA ARG A 346 12.58 21.54 -9.24
C ARG A 346 12.66 20.02 -9.07
N GLY A 347 11.84 19.27 -9.80
CA GLY A 347 11.74 17.82 -9.60
C GLY A 347 11.13 17.42 -8.25
N THR A 348 10.40 18.34 -7.60
CA THR A 348 9.79 18.13 -6.27
C THR A 348 8.88 16.91 -6.28
N GLU A 349 9.05 16.03 -5.29
CA GLU A 349 8.04 15.01 -5.02
C GLU A 349 6.88 15.63 -4.23
N ALA A 350 5.65 15.47 -4.72
CA ALA A 350 4.46 16.02 -4.05
C ALA A 350 3.23 15.12 -4.23
N SER A 351 2.32 15.22 -3.26
CA SER A 351 1.03 14.53 -3.26
C SER A 351 -0.13 15.54 -3.25
N PHE A 352 -1.19 15.23 -3.99
CA PHE A 352 -2.38 16.06 -4.13
C PHE A 352 -3.65 15.24 -3.90
N ARG A 353 -4.67 15.84 -3.27
CA ARG A 353 -6.00 15.25 -3.14
C ARG A 353 -7.10 16.32 -3.10
N GLY A 354 -8.33 15.92 -3.40
CA GLY A 354 -9.50 16.78 -3.26
C GLY A 354 -9.49 17.99 -4.21
N PHE A 355 -9.02 17.83 -5.45
CA PHE A 355 -9.09 18.90 -6.45
C PHE A 355 -10.55 19.19 -6.80
N ALA A 356 -10.95 20.47 -6.76
CA ALA A 356 -12.27 20.91 -7.18
C ALA A 356 -12.23 22.31 -7.80
N MET A 357 -13.21 22.60 -8.65
CA MET A 357 -13.36 23.87 -9.36
C MET A 357 -14.85 24.23 -9.50
N GLY A 358 -15.20 25.50 -9.30
CA GLY A 358 -16.58 25.97 -9.42
C GLY A 358 -16.76 27.48 -9.18
N PRO A 359 -17.97 28.04 -9.38
CA PRO A 359 -18.22 29.49 -9.28
C PRO A 359 -18.07 30.04 -7.85
N ASP A 360 -18.24 29.21 -6.84
CA ASP A 360 -18.04 29.59 -5.45
C ASP A 360 -17.63 28.34 -4.64
N VAL A 361 -16.36 28.28 -4.27
CA VAL A 361 -15.73 27.20 -3.50
C VAL A 361 -15.38 27.72 -2.08
N ALA A 362 -15.89 28.90 -1.67
CA ALA A 362 -15.36 29.65 -0.54
C ALA A 362 -15.61 29.09 0.87
N SER A 363 -14.75 29.53 1.78
CA SER A 363 -15.00 29.75 3.20
C SER A 363 -14.67 31.24 3.42
N ALA A 364 -15.56 32.05 4.03
CA ALA A 364 -15.35 33.51 4.10
C ALA A 364 -15.86 34.17 5.39
N ALA A 365 -14.95 34.46 6.33
CA ALA A 365 -15.27 35.13 7.59
C ALA A 365 -15.10 36.66 7.48
N ALA A 366 -16.16 37.41 7.15
CA ALA A 366 -16.30 38.84 7.50
C ALA A 366 -17.73 39.36 7.20
N GLY A 367 -18.42 39.86 8.24
CA GLY A 367 -19.70 40.60 8.15
C GLY A 367 -20.94 39.84 8.64
N VAL A 368 -20.91 39.37 9.88
CA VAL A 368 -21.99 38.57 10.48
C VAL A 368 -23.06 39.46 11.12
N SER A 369 -24.25 39.50 10.52
CA SER A 369 -25.47 40.09 11.13
C SER A 369 -26.12 39.09 12.11
N PRO A 370 -26.74 39.53 13.22
CA PRO A 370 -27.50 38.65 14.12
C PRO A 370 -28.58 37.83 13.41
N THR A 371 -29.24 38.42 12.41
CA THR A 371 -30.24 37.76 11.57
C THR A 371 -29.64 36.62 10.77
N LEU A 372 -28.42 36.81 10.26
CA LEU A 372 -27.68 35.80 9.51
C LEU A 372 -27.22 34.65 10.41
N THR A 373 -26.74 34.95 11.62
CA THR A 373 -26.39 33.92 12.61
C THR A 373 -27.61 33.07 12.98
N ALA A 374 -28.77 33.70 13.19
CA ALA A 374 -30.02 33.00 13.50
C ALA A 374 -30.48 32.11 12.33
N ALA A 375 -30.36 32.60 11.09
CA ALA A 375 -30.70 31.83 9.89
C ALA A 375 -29.80 30.60 9.71
N ILE A 376 -28.48 30.75 9.87
CA ILE A 376 -27.53 29.63 9.82
C ILE A 376 -27.76 28.65 10.97
N THR A 377 -28.13 29.14 12.16
CA THR A 377 -28.48 28.29 13.30
C THR A 377 -29.71 27.43 13.01
N ALA A 378 -30.76 28.02 12.44
CA ALA A 378 -31.98 27.32 12.07
C ALA A 378 -31.73 26.26 10.99
N LEU A 379 -30.85 26.52 10.01
CA LEU A 379 -30.42 25.54 9.02
C LEU A 379 -29.67 24.36 9.65
N GLY A 380 -28.73 24.62 10.55
CA GLY A 380 -28.00 23.55 11.23
C GLY A 380 -28.88 22.66 12.11
N ASN A 381 -30.07 23.14 12.48
CA ASN A 381 -31.09 22.37 13.19
C ASN A 381 -32.10 21.66 12.25
N GLY A 382 -31.89 21.71 10.93
CA GLY A 382 -32.71 21.01 9.94
C GLY A 382 -33.94 21.78 9.45
N SER A 383 -34.03 23.10 9.68
CA SER A 383 -35.14 23.89 9.18
C SER A 383 -35.12 23.99 7.65
N PRO A 384 -36.26 23.93 6.96
CA PRO A 384 -36.33 24.10 5.51
C PRO A 384 -35.94 25.54 5.10
N VAL A 385 -35.36 25.67 3.90
CA VAL A 385 -34.93 26.99 3.37
C VAL A 385 -36.15 27.81 2.92
N THR A 386 -36.70 28.62 3.83
CA THR A 386 -37.82 29.53 3.52
C THR A 386 -37.37 30.73 2.67
N PRO A 387 -38.29 31.45 2.01
CA PRO A 387 -37.96 32.69 1.29
C PRO A 387 -37.26 33.75 2.15
N GLU A 388 -37.64 33.87 3.41
CA GLU A 388 -37.08 34.82 4.38
C GLU A 388 -35.66 34.41 4.78
N LEU A 389 -35.45 33.11 5.01
CA LEU A 389 -34.13 32.54 5.29
C LEU A 389 -33.19 32.76 4.10
N ARG A 390 -33.70 32.57 2.89
CA ARG A 390 -32.98 32.77 1.63
C ARG A 390 -32.58 34.23 1.42
N ALA A 391 -33.47 35.17 1.77
CA ALA A 391 -33.17 36.59 1.74
C ALA A 391 -32.07 36.95 2.76
N ALA A 392 -32.15 36.44 4.00
CA ALA A 392 -31.14 36.69 5.02
C ALA A 392 -29.75 36.13 4.66
N LEU A 393 -29.69 34.95 4.01
CA LEU A 393 -28.43 34.38 3.51
C LEU A 393 -27.83 35.17 2.34
N ALA A 394 -28.69 35.83 1.55
CA ALA A 394 -28.28 36.62 0.40
C ALA A 394 -27.74 38.01 0.79
N GLU A 395 -28.01 38.51 2.00
CA GLU A 395 -27.53 39.82 2.48
C GLU A 395 -26.00 39.89 2.57
N ASN A 396 -25.35 38.82 3.02
CA ASN A 396 -23.89 38.70 3.02
C ASN A 396 -23.46 37.25 2.76
N PRO A 397 -23.40 36.82 1.49
CA PRO A 397 -23.14 35.43 1.10
C PRO A 397 -21.78 34.91 1.59
N ALA A 398 -20.78 35.78 1.66
CA ALA A 398 -19.46 35.45 2.17
C ALA A 398 -19.54 35.08 3.67
N ALA A 399 -20.04 35.99 4.50
CA ALA A 399 -20.24 35.74 5.94
C ALA A 399 -21.19 34.56 6.21
N ALA A 400 -22.24 34.41 5.38
CA ALA A 400 -23.15 33.28 5.44
C ALA A 400 -22.40 31.97 5.23
N ARG A 401 -21.45 31.95 4.29
CA ARG A 401 -20.65 30.79 3.96
C ARG A 401 -19.60 30.44 5.01
N ALA A 402 -18.94 31.40 5.68
CA ALA A 402 -18.12 31.03 6.84
C ALA A 402 -18.92 30.72 8.10
N LEU A 403 -20.07 31.35 8.35
CA LEU A 403 -20.91 30.93 9.46
C LEU A 403 -21.47 29.53 9.22
N ALA A 404 -21.94 29.26 8.00
CA ALA A 404 -22.32 27.92 7.57
C ALA A 404 -21.14 26.96 7.69
N GLY A 405 -19.93 27.39 7.29
CA GLY A 405 -18.70 26.62 7.44
C GLY A 405 -18.35 26.34 8.89
N GLY A 406 -18.36 27.33 9.78
CA GLY A 406 -18.08 27.16 11.21
C GLY A 406 -19.18 26.38 11.94
N GLN A 407 -20.43 26.53 11.53
CA GLN A 407 -21.53 25.70 12.04
C GLN A 407 -21.46 24.28 11.47
N ALA A 408 -21.02 24.10 10.23
CA ALA A 408 -20.70 22.80 9.66
C ALA A 408 -19.52 22.18 10.41
N ASP A 409 -18.44 22.91 10.69
CA ASP A 409 -17.31 22.45 11.50
C ASP A 409 -17.76 22.06 12.92
N ALA A 410 -18.67 22.83 13.53
CA ALA A 410 -19.23 22.52 14.85
C ALA A 410 -20.12 21.28 14.80
N LEU A 411 -20.95 21.14 13.76
CA LEU A 411 -21.74 19.94 13.51
C LEU A 411 -20.86 18.75 13.14
N GLU A 412 -19.73 18.95 12.47
CA GLU A 412 -18.73 17.93 12.16
C GLU A 412 -17.99 17.49 13.40
N LYS A 413 -17.62 18.41 14.31
CA LYS A 413 -17.10 18.07 15.64
C LYS A 413 -18.13 17.28 16.44
N ARG A 414 -19.39 17.71 16.45
CA ARG A 414 -20.47 17.00 17.14
C ARG A 414 -20.75 15.64 16.49
N ALA A 415 -20.71 15.55 15.17
CA ALA A 415 -20.80 14.32 14.42
C ALA A 415 -19.59 13.42 14.68
N ALA A 416 -18.38 13.97 14.83
CA ALA A 416 -17.18 13.23 15.22
C ALA A 416 -17.33 12.67 16.65
N THR A 417 -17.85 13.46 17.60
CA THR A 417 -18.18 12.96 18.94
C THR A 417 -19.24 11.86 18.89
N LEU A 418 -20.29 12.02 18.09
CA LEU A 418 -21.33 10.99 17.90
C LEU A 418 -20.77 9.74 17.22
N ARG A 419 -19.92 9.88 16.20
CA ARG A 419 -19.23 8.77 15.53
C ARG A 419 -18.29 8.06 16.48
N GLN A 420 -17.56 8.78 17.33
CA GLN A 420 -16.70 8.21 18.36
C GLN A 420 -17.53 7.43 19.39
N ALA A 421 -18.65 7.99 19.85
CA ALA A 421 -19.56 7.31 20.76
C ALA A 421 -20.18 6.05 20.11
N ALA A 422 -20.56 6.13 18.83
CA ALA A 422 -21.08 5.01 18.07
C ALA A 422 -20.02 3.92 17.83
N ALA A 423 -18.78 4.32 17.51
CA ALA A 423 -17.64 3.41 17.37
C ALA A 423 -17.36 2.69 18.69
N GLN A 424 -17.32 3.42 19.81
CA GLN A 424 -17.12 2.82 21.13
C GLN A 424 -18.27 1.87 21.51
N ALA A 425 -19.52 2.24 21.22
CA ALA A 425 -20.67 1.37 21.46
C ALA A 425 -20.59 0.09 20.60
N SER A 426 -20.17 0.22 19.34
CA SER A 426 -19.95 -0.91 18.43
C SER A 426 -18.82 -1.81 18.92
N GLU A 427 -17.67 -1.26 19.30
CA GLU A 427 -16.55 -2.02 19.87
C GLU A 427 -16.97 -2.78 21.14
N ASN A 428 -17.71 -2.13 22.03
CA ASN A 428 -18.25 -2.77 23.24
C ASN A 428 -19.22 -3.92 22.92
N ALA A 429 -20.09 -3.74 21.92
CA ALA A 429 -21.00 -4.78 21.48
C ALA A 429 -20.25 -5.98 20.85
N ILE A 430 -19.23 -5.72 20.02
CA ILE A 430 -18.41 -6.75 19.40
C ILE A 430 -17.62 -7.54 20.45
N THR A 431 -16.96 -6.84 21.39
CA THR A 431 -16.19 -7.49 22.46
C THR A 431 -17.08 -8.28 23.41
N ALA A 432 -18.26 -7.77 23.78
CA ALA A 432 -19.24 -8.53 24.56
C ALA A 432 -19.68 -9.80 23.82
N ARG A 433 -19.99 -9.70 22.53
CA ARG A 433 -20.37 -10.85 21.70
C ARG A 433 -19.25 -11.88 21.59
N LEU A 434 -18.00 -11.45 21.43
CA LEU A 434 -16.83 -12.34 21.47
C LEU A 434 -16.74 -13.10 22.81
N GLY A 435 -16.95 -12.40 23.92
CA GLY A 435 -16.98 -13.00 25.26
C GLY A 435 -18.10 -14.02 25.42
N GLU A 436 -19.33 -13.69 25.01
CA GLU A 436 -20.47 -14.62 25.03
C GLU A 436 -20.21 -15.87 24.19
N LEU A 437 -19.66 -15.69 22.99
CA LEU A 437 -19.41 -16.77 22.05
C LEU A 437 -18.33 -17.73 22.60
N LEU A 438 -17.26 -17.19 23.17
CA LEU A 438 -16.09 -17.97 23.60
C LEU A 438 -16.12 -18.43 25.07
N ASN A 439 -17.07 -17.94 25.88
CA ASN A 439 -17.28 -18.36 27.26
C ASN A 439 -18.66 -19.00 27.50
N GLY A 440 -19.50 -19.11 26.46
CA GLY A 440 -20.83 -19.71 26.52
C GLY A 440 -20.83 -21.25 26.63
N PRO A 441 -22.01 -21.88 26.78
CA PRO A 441 -22.13 -23.33 26.95
C PRO A 441 -21.63 -24.14 25.74
N ASP A 442 -21.63 -23.53 24.55
CA ASP A 442 -21.21 -24.17 23.30
C ASP A 442 -19.78 -23.77 22.86
N ALA A 443 -19.00 -23.10 23.72
CA ALA A 443 -17.72 -22.48 23.38
C ALA A 443 -16.71 -23.42 22.71
N ASP A 444 -16.71 -24.72 23.05
CA ASP A 444 -15.81 -25.71 22.47
C ASP A 444 -16.21 -26.13 21.03
N THR A 445 -17.44 -25.84 20.62
CA THR A 445 -18.00 -26.22 19.31
C THR A 445 -18.20 -25.03 18.36
N VAL A 446 -17.97 -23.82 18.85
CA VAL A 446 -18.04 -22.58 18.08
C VAL A 446 -17.06 -22.63 16.91
N SER A 447 -17.50 -22.13 15.76
CA SER A 447 -16.64 -21.90 14.60
C SER A 447 -15.57 -20.85 14.92
N PRO A 448 -14.26 -21.18 14.87
CA PRO A 448 -13.21 -20.18 15.03
C PRO A 448 -13.28 -19.05 13.99
N ALA A 449 -13.87 -19.30 12.82
CA ALA A 449 -14.07 -18.25 11.82
C ALA A 449 -15.09 -17.19 12.22
N GLU A 450 -16.19 -17.55 12.87
CA GLU A 450 -17.16 -16.57 13.37
C GLU A 450 -16.49 -15.62 14.38
N ALA A 451 -15.76 -16.18 15.34
CA ALA A 451 -15.02 -15.38 16.33
C ALA A 451 -13.89 -14.54 15.69
N ALA A 452 -13.17 -15.09 14.70
CA ALA A 452 -12.13 -14.36 13.99
C ALA A 452 -12.68 -13.19 13.15
N LEU A 453 -13.87 -13.33 12.56
CA LEU A 453 -14.55 -12.25 11.83
C LEU A 453 -15.08 -11.17 12.77
N LEU A 454 -15.61 -11.55 13.94
CA LEU A 454 -15.94 -10.58 14.99
C LEU A 454 -14.70 -9.81 15.47
N LEU A 455 -13.56 -10.50 15.64
CA LEU A 455 -12.30 -9.86 15.97
C LEU A 455 -11.84 -8.90 14.84
N ALA A 456 -11.91 -9.31 13.58
CA ALA A 456 -11.57 -8.46 12.44
C ALA A 456 -12.46 -7.22 12.33
N ARG A 457 -13.72 -7.30 12.76
CA ARG A 457 -14.66 -6.18 12.77
C ARG A 457 -14.25 -5.05 13.72
N LEU A 458 -13.40 -5.32 14.72
CA LEU A 458 -12.84 -4.26 15.57
C LEU A 458 -11.97 -3.29 14.78
N ASP A 459 -11.28 -3.78 13.76
CA ASP A 459 -10.44 -2.96 12.87
C ASP A 459 -11.16 -2.59 11.56
N ASN A 460 -12.19 -3.36 11.18
CA ASN A 460 -13.04 -3.18 10.01
C ASN A 460 -14.52 -2.98 10.42
N PRO A 461 -14.95 -1.78 10.88
CA PRO A 461 -16.26 -1.58 11.47
C PRO A 461 -17.44 -1.89 10.51
N ASP A 462 -17.22 -1.71 9.21
CA ASP A 462 -18.18 -1.96 8.14
C ASP A 462 -18.24 -3.42 7.68
N LEU A 463 -17.35 -4.28 8.21
CA LEU A 463 -17.39 -5.72 7.92
C LEU A 463 -18.72 -6.32 8.40
N ASP A 464 -19.38 -7.05 7.51
CA ASP A 464 -20.48 -7.94 7.84
C ASP A 464 -19.97 -9.38 8.01
N PRO A 465 -19.85 -9.89 9.25
CA PRO A 465 -19.38 -11.26 9.49
C PRO A 465 -20.26 -12.33 8.82
N ALA A 466 -21.57 -12.08 8.69
CA ALA A 466 -22.48 -13.05 8.08
C ALA A 466 -22.22 -13.18 6.57
N ALA A 467 -21.93 -12.07 5.89
CA ALA A 467 -21.56 -12.08 4.48
C ALA A 467 -20.23 -12.80 4.23
N ALA A 468 -19.24 -12.59 5.11
CA ALA A 468 -17.95 -13.28 5.02
C ALA A 468 -18.08 -14.80 5.29
N LEU A 469 -18.89 -15.21 6.28
CA LEU A 469 -19.21 -16.63 6.51
C LEU A 469 -19.92 -17.25 5.29
N ALA A 470 -20.84 -16.52 4.67
CA ALA A 470 -21.50 -16.97 3.45
C ALA A 470 -20.52 -17.13 2.27
N GLU A 471 -19.47 -16.32 2.18
CA GLU A 471 -18.40 -16.53 1.19
C GLU A 471 -17.60 -17.81 1.48
N ILE A 472 -17.24 -18.07 2.75
CA ILE A 472 -16.61 -19.33 3.15
C ILE A 472 -17.50 -20.53 2.75
N ASP A 473 -18.82 -20.44 2.95
CA ASP A 473 -19.79 -21.46 2.56
C ASP A 473 -19.86 -21.65 1.02
N ARG A 474 -19.88 -20.55 0.26
CA ARG A 474 -19.88 -20.58 -1.21
C ARG A 474 -18.62 -21.26 -1.74
N MET A 475 -17.45 -20.88 -1.21
CA MET A 475 -16.15 -21.46 -1.54
C MET A 475 -16.11 -22.96 -1.21
N ALA A 476 -16.64 -23.36 -0.06
CA ALA A 476 -16.74 -24.78 0.31
C ALA A 476 -17.63 -25.57 -0.65
N THR A 477 -18.72 -24.96 -1.13
CA THR A 477 -19.63 -25.58 -2.10
C THR A 477 -18.92 -25.78 -3.45
N GLN A 478 -18.20 -24.76 -3.93
CA GLN A 478 -17.38 -24.86 -5.15
C GLN A 478 -16.34 -25.99 -5.06
N LEU A 479 -15.64 -26.10 -3.94
CA LEU A 479 -14.72 -27.21 -3.68
C LEU A 479 -15.46 -28.54 -3.68
N LYS A 480 -16.56 -28.66 -2.94
CA LYS A 480 -17.33 -29.91 -2.85
C LYS A 480 -17.83 -30.38 -4.22
N ASP A 481 -18.19 -29.46 -5.11
CA ASP A 481 -18.66 -29.77 -6.46
C ASP A 481 -17.51 -30.16 -7.40
N SER A 482 -16.28 -29.72 -7.15
CA SER A 482 -15.09 -30.08 -7.93
C SER A 482 -14.47 -31.42 -7.55
N LEU A 483 -14.81 -32.00 -6.38
CA LEU A 483 -14.25 -33.27 -5.90
C LEU A 483 -14.66 -34.46 -6.80
N THR A 484 -13.65 -35.16 -7.32
CA THR A 484 -13.80 -36.40 -8.10
C THR A 484 -14.14 -37.61 -7.21
N GLU A 485 -14.49 -38.74 -7.82
CA GLU A 485 -14.69 -40.00 -7.09
C GLU A 485 -13.42 -40.45 -6.36
N ALA A 486 -12.24 -40.24 -6.96
CA ALA A 486 -10.95 -40.53 -6.34
C ALA A 486 -10.69 -39.63 -5.13
N ASP A 487 -11.05 -38.34 -5.20
CA ASP A 487 -10.88 -37.41 -4.07
C ASP A 487 -11.80 -37.78 -2.89
N ARG A 488 -12.90 -38.50 -3.13
CA ARG A 488 -13.87 -38.94 -2.11
C ARG A 488 -13.56 -40.33 -1.55
N ALA A 489 -12.50 -40.99 -2.02
CA ALA A 489 -12.20 -42.38 -1.68
C ALA A 489 -11.76 -42.57 -0.22
N SER A 490 -11.13 -41.56 0.40
CA SER A 490 -10.74 -41.58 1.82
C SER A 490 -10.64 -40.16 2.40
N PRO A 491 -10.67 -40.00 3.74
CA PRO A 491 -10.45 -38.71 4.39
C PRO A 491 -9.13 -38.04 4.00
N GLU A 492 -8.05 -38.81 3.81
CA GLU A 492 -6.75 -38.34 3.37
C GLU A 492 -6.78 -37.87 1.91
N ALA A 493 -7.49 -38.59 1.02
CA ALA A 493 -7.67 -38.17 -0.36
C ALA A 493 -8.47 -36.86 -0.45
N THR A 494 -9.52 -36.71 0.38
CA THR A 494 -10.30 -35.47 0.44
C THR A 494 -9.47 -34.32 1.03
N LEU A 495 -8.64 -34.58 2.04
CA LEU A 495 -7.70 -33.60 2.58
C LEU A 495 -6.68 -33.14 1.51
N ALA A 496 -6.12 -34.08 0.75
CA ALA A 496 -5.20 -33.75 -0.34
C ALA A 496 -5.88 -32.89 -1.41
N ALA A 497 -7.14 -33.17 -1.74
CA ALA A 497 -7.93 -32.36 -2.66
C ALA A 497 -8.21 -30.95 -2.11
N LEU A 498 -8.52 -30.82 -0.81
CA LEU A 498 -8.64 -29.53 -0.14
C LEU A 498 -7.34 -28.73 -0.21
N ASN A 499 -6.20 -29.34 0.11
CA ASN A 499 -4.89 -28.66 0.08
C ASN A 499 -4.55 -28.20 -1.35
N ARG A 500 -4.75 -29.06 -2.35
CA ARG A 500 -4.57 -28.70 -3.76
C ARG A 500 -5.46 -27.52 -4.16
N TRP A 501 -6.74 -27.58 -3.84
CA TRP A 501 -7.70 -26.53 -4.18
C TRP A 501 -7.37 -25.20 -3.50
N MET A 502 -7.05 -25.21 -2.21
CA MET A 502 -6.76 -24.01 -1.43
C MET A 502 -5.46 -23.34 -1.91
N PHE A 503 -4.35 -24.08 -1.93
CA PHE A 503 -3.02 -23.48 -2.10
C PHE A 503 -2.58 -23.38 -3.56
N GLN A 504 -3.00 -24.31 -4.42
CA GLN A 504 -2.55 -24.35 -5.82
C GLN A 504 -3.56 -23.71 -6.76
N GLU A 505 -4.85 -24.00 -6.59
CA GLU A 505 -5.90 -23.53 -7.51
C GLU A 505 -6.45 -22.14 -7.11
N ASN A 506 -6.52 -21.85 -5.81
CA ASN A 506 -7.09 -20.61 -5.27
C ASN A 506 -6.07 -19.62 -4.73
N GLY A 507 -4.78 -19.96 -4.80
CA GLY A 507 -3.68 -19.05 -4.52
C GLY A 507 -3.55 -18.61 -3.06
N PHE A 508 -4.14 -19.33 -2.10
CA PHE A 508 -3.89 -19.03 -0.69
C PHE A 508 -2.41 -19.24 -0.34
N HIS A 509 -1.78 -18.29 0.36
CA HIS A 509 -0.38 -18.42 0.78
C HIS A 509 -0.03 -17.58 2.01
N GLY A 510 1.12 -17.86 2.62
CA GLY A 510 1.70 -17.01 3.66
C GLY A 510 2.36 -15.74 3.12
N PRO A 511 2.39 -14.63 3.89
CA PRO A 511 3.22 -13.45 3.60
C PRO A 511 4.70 -13.74 3.79
N ARG A 512 5.55 -13.06 3.00
CA ARG A 512 6.97 -13.46 2.85
C ARG A 512 7.97 -12.37 3.19
N GLU A 513 7.51 -11.13 3.19
CA GLU A 513 8.33 -9.95 3.48
C GLU A 513 7.64 -9.04 4.50
N ASP A 514 6.33 -8.84 4.36
CA ASP A 514 5.51 -8.10 5.33
C ASP A 514 4.60 -9.04 6.14
N PHE A 515 5.21 -9.89 6.94
CA PHE A 515 4.50 -10.70 7.93
C PHE A 515 3.71 -9.83 8.93
N SER A 516 4.04 -8.53 9.02
CA SER A 516 3.39 -7.58 9.90
C SER A 516 2.16 -6.91 9.29
N HIS A 517 1.83 -7.12 8.01
CA HIS A 517 0.68 -6.41 7.41
C HIS A 517 -0.64 -6.70 8.16
N PRO A 518 -1.43 -5.66 8.52
CA PRO A 518 -2.75 -5.78 9.16
C PRO A 518 -3.66 -6.86 8.59
N SER A 519 -3.82 -6.84 7.27
CA SER A 519 -4.70 -7.72 6.50
C SER A 519 -4.47 -9.21 6.74
N ASN A 520 -3.22 -9.62 6.97
CA ASN A 520 -2.87 -11.03 7.13
C ASN A 520 -3.45 -11.66 8.41
N SER A 521 -3.88 -10.83 9.36
CA SER A 521 -4.53 -11.22 10.62
C SER A 521 -6.07 -11.14 10.57
N HIS A 522 -6.65 -10.48 9.57
CA HIS A 522 -8.09 -10.26 9.46
C HIS A 522 -8.72 -11.25 8.49
N LEU A 523 -9.55 -12.17 8.99
CA LEU A 523 -10.01 -13.32 8.20
C LEU A 523 -10.75 -12.91 6.91
N ASN A 524 -11.49 -11.80 6.92
CA ASN A 524 -12.15 -11.26 5.72
C ASN A 524 -11.14 -10.83 4.65
N GLU A 525 -10.08 -10.12 5.04
CA GLU A 525 -9.04 -9.67 4.12
C GLU A 525 -8.20 -10.86 3.62
N VAL A 526 -7.96 -11.87 4.47
CA VAL A 526 -7.28 -13.11 4.05
C VAL A 526 -8.08 -13.86 2.97
N ILE A 527 -9.42 -13.86 3.04
CA ILE A 527 -10.28 -14.47 2.01
C ILE A 527 -10.16 -13.72 0.68
N ASP A 528 -10.10 -12.39 0.75
CA ASP A 528 -10.04 -11.51 -0.42
C ASP A 528 -8.64 -11.51 -1.07
N ASP A 529 -7.60 -11.32 -0.26
CA ASP A 529 -6.20 -11.19 -0.68
C ASP A 529 -5.56 -12.53 -1.00
N ARG A 530 -6.12 -13.63 -0.46
CA ARG A 530 -5.52 -14.96 -0.49
C ARG A 530 -4.14 -15.02 0.19
N GLU A 531 -3.83 -14.05 1.04
CA GLU A 531 -2.61 -14.01 1.85
C GLU A 531 -2.97 -14.01 3.34
N GLY A 532 -2.33 -14.84 4.15
CA GLY A 532 -2.63 -14.91 5.58
C GLY A 532 -1.54 -15.53 6.45
N LEU A 533 -1.58 -15.22 7.73
CA LEU A 533 -0.71 -15.83 8.74
C LEU A 533 -1.02 -17.33 8.94
N PRO A 534 -0.10 -18.14 9.52
CA PRO A 534 -0.34 -19.56 9.77
C PRO A 534 -1.66 -19.83 10.50
N ILE A 535 -2.02 -18.97 11.47
CA ILE A 535 -3.25 -19.13 12.26
C ILE A 535 -4.52 -18.80 11.46
N THR A 536 -4.50 -17.76 10.60
CA THR A 536 -5.68 -17.39 9.81
C THR A 536 -5.90 -18.35 8.65
N LEU A 537 -4.83 -18.80 7.99
CA LEU A 537 -4.91 -19.88 6.99
C LEU A 537 -5.39 -21.19 7.61
N SER A 538 -4.97 -21.51 8.84
CA SER A 538 -5.45 -22.70 9.56
C SER A 538 -6.94 -22.63 9.86
N ILE A 539 -7.47 -21.46 10.21
CA ILE A 539 -8.91 -21.28 10.42
C ILE A 539 -9.70 -21.58 9.14
N LEU A 540 -9.30 -21.01 8.00
CA LEU A 540 -9.95 -21.30 6.71
C LEU A 540 -9.85 -22.78 6.33
N HIS A 541 -8.66 -23.37 6.51
CA HIS A 541 -8.42 -24.79 6.25
C HIS A 541 -9.35 -25.69 7.08
N MET A 542 -9.46 -25.44 8.39
CA MET A 542 -10.37 -26.15 9.29
C MET A 542 -11.85 -25.95 8.89
N GLU A 543 -12.25 -24.74 8.52
CA GLU A 543 -13.64 -24.45 8.17
C GLU A 543 -14.09 -25.12 6.86
N TRP A 544 -13.22 -25.18 5.85
CA TRP A 544 -13.51 -25.92 4.63
C TRP A 544 -13.44 -27.42 4.86
N ALA A 545 -12.46 -27.92 5.61
CA ALA A 545 -12.39 -29.33 6.01
C ALA A 545 -13.68 -29.78 6.72
N ARG A 546 -14.16 -29.00 7.70
CA ARG A 546 -15.41 -29.27 8.44
C ARG A 546 -16.61 -29.36 7.51
N ARG A 547 -16.71 -28.49 6.50
CA ARG A 547 -17.81 -28.50 5.50
C ARG A 547 -17.74 -29.66 4.52
N LEU A 548 -16.55 -30.23 4.33
CA LEU A 548 -16.33 -31.48 3.63
C LEU A 548 -16.57 -32.73 4.51
N GLY A 549 -16.86 -32.54 5.80
CA GLY A 549 -17.05 -33.64 6.75
C GLY A 549 -15.74 -34.24 7.28
N LEU A 550 -14.61 -33.54 7.11
CA LEU A 550 -13.31 -33.97 7.61
C LEU A 550 -13.08 -33.49 9.05
N PRO A 551 -12.66 -34.39 9.96
CA PRO A 551 -12.31 -34.02 11.33
C PRO A 551 -10.90 -33.41 11.38
N VAL A 552 -10.75 -32.16 10.93
CA VAL A 552 -9.47 -31.44 10.99
C VAL A 552 -9.44 -30.50 12.18
N ALA A 553 -8.38 -30.58 12.98
CA ALA A 553 -8.17 -29.76 14.17
C ALA A 553 -6.91 -28.88 14.05
N GLY A 554 -6.91 -27.72 14.69
CA GLY A 554 -5.76 -26.82 14.74
C GLY A 554 -4.83 -27.18 15.89
N ILE A 555 -3.52 -27.18 15.64
CA ILE A 555 -2.49 -27.55 16.61
C ILE A 555 -1.56 -26.35 16.84
N GLY A 556 -1.54 -25.88 18.07
CA GLY A 556 -0.87 -24.64 18.47
C GLY A 556 0.59 -24.81 18.87
N LEU A 557 1.48 -25.09 17.92
CA LEU A 557 2.92 -25.23 18.18
C LEU A 557 3.58 -23.91 18.63
N PRO A 558 4.69 -23.92 19.39
CA PRO A 558 5.52 -22.73 19.57
C PRO A 558 5.97 -22.16 18.23
N GLY A 559 5.78 -20.87 18.00
CA GLY A 559 6.21 -20.17 16.77
C GLY A 559 5.45 -20.53 15.48
N ARG A 560 4.69 -21.62 15.45
CA ARG A 560 3.95 -22.11 14.27
C ARG A 560 2.52 -22.50 14.61
N PHE A 561 1.63 -22.54 13.63
CA PHE A 561 0.29 -23.12 13.79
C PHE A 561 0.03 -24.01 12.58
N VAL A 562 -0.37 -25.26 12.83
CA VAL A 562 -0.62 -26.28 11.80
C VAL A 562 -1.99 -26.89 12.01
N THR A 563 -2.48 -27.65 11.04
CA THR A 563 -3.71 -28.43 11.21
C THR A 563 -3.40 -29.93 11.17
N GLN A 564 -4.28 -30.75 11.74
CA GLN A 564 -4.14 -32.21 11.78
C GLN A 564 -5.47 -32.87 11.41
N LEU A 565 -5.44 -33.84 10.50
CA LEU A 565 -6.58 -34.73 10.29
C LEU A 565 -6.67 -35.72 11.45
N ARG A 566 -7.82 -35.80 12.12
CA ARG A 566 -8.04 -36.63 13.31
C ARG A 566 -8.77 -37.91 12.93
N VAL A 567 -8.02 -38.99 12.74
CA VAL A 567 -8.60 -40.29 12.36
C VAL A 567 -9.48 -40.81 13.51
N PRO A 568 -10.76 -41.17 13.29
CA PRO A 568 -11.61 -41.72 14.33
C PRO A 568 -11.00 -42.96 15.00
N GLY A 569 -10.94 -42.97 16.33
CA GLY A 569 -10.35 -44.06 17.13
C GLY A 569 -8.82 -44.02 17.27
N HIS A 570 -8.12 -43.34 16.36
CA HIS A 570 -6.65 -43.17 16.37
C HIS A 570 -6.26 -41.73 15.98
N PRO A 571 -6.73 -40.71 16.73
CA PRO A 571 -6.58 -39.31 16.36
C PRO A 571 -5.12 -38.87 16.11
N GLU A 572 -4.18 -39.50 16.81
CA GLU A 572 -2.74 -39.25 16.71
C GLU A 572 -2.08 -39.76 15.42
N GLN A 573 -2.75 -40.64 14.67
CA GLN A 573 -2.18 -41.29 13.47
C GLN A 573 -2.42 -40.49 12.18
N GLY A 574 -3.28 -39.47 12.20
CA GLY A 574 -3.54 -38.69 11.01
C GLY A 574 -2.47 -37.64 10.71
N PRO A 575 -2.29 -37.27 9.43
CA PRO A 575 -1.24 -36.37 8.99
C PRO A 575 -1.46 -34.93 9.48
N TYR A 576 -0.37 -34.20 9.69
CA TYR A 576 -0.39 -32.76 9.89
C TYR A 576 -0.28 -32.04 8.54
N THR A 577 -0.79 -30.82 8.46
CA THR A 577 -0.71 -29.94 7.30
C THR A 577 -0.05 -28.62 7.71
N ASP A 578 1.09 -28.31 7.09
CA ASP A 578 1.69 -26.97 7.16
C ASP A 578 0.96 -26.06 6.17
N VAL A 579 -0.06 -25.37 6.67
CA VAL A 579 -0.88 -24.45 5.86
C VAL A 579 -0.11 -23.22 5.39
N PHE A 580 1.02 -22.89 6.00
CA PHE A 580 1.81 -21.73 5.60
C PHE A 580 2.78 -22.09 4.46
N GLU A 581 3.28 -23.33 4.43
CA GLU A 581 4.05 -23.87 3.29
C GLU A 581 3.14 -24.60 2.27
N GLY A 582 2.10 -23.93 1.80
CA GLY A 582 1.28 -24.41 0.68
C GLY A 582 0.51 -25.71 0.94
N GLY A 583 0.19 -26.01 2.19
CA GLY A 583 -0.57 -27.21 2.57
C GLY A 583 0.25 -28.49 2.52
N ARG A 584 1.57 -28.41 2.72
CA ARG A 584 2.45 -29.57 2.75
C ARG A 584 2.05 -30.52 3.89
N LEU A 585 1.83 -31.79 3.56
CA LEU A 585 1.61 -32.84 4.56
C LEU A 585 2.93 -33.17 5.27
N ILE A 586 2.89 -33.19 6.60
CA ILE A 586 4.04 -33.45 7.46
C ILE A 586 3.69 -34.44 8.57
N ASP A 587 4.70 -35.13 9.09
CA ASP A 587 4.57 -35.96 10.29
C ASP A 587 4.87 -35.16 11.58
N ARG A 588 4.68 -35.80 12.74
CA ARG A 588 4.92 -35.19 14.05
C ARG A 588 6.37 -34.76 14.26
N GLN A 589 7.33 -35.49 13.70
CA GLN A 589 8.76 -35.19 13.82
C GLN A 589 9.11 -33.92 13.02
N GLN A 590 8.60 -33.82 11.80
CA GLN A 590 8.73 -32.64 10.95
C GLN A 590 8.02 -31.42 11.56
N ALA A 591 6.83 -31.59 12.13
CA ALA A 591 6.14 -30.52 12.86
C ALA A 591 6.93 -30.05 14.09
N SER A 592 7.58 -30.97 14.81
CA SER A 592 8.47 -30.64 15.94
C SER A 592 9.69 -29.84 15.47
N ALA A 593 10.26 -30.19 14.31
CA ALA A 593 11.38 -29.46 13.73
C ALA A 593 11.02 -28.02 13.38
N LEU A 594 9.81 -27.77 12.83
CA LEU A 594 9.32 -26.40 12.55
C LEU A 594 9.22 -25.54 13.82
N SER A 595 8.75 -26.12 14.93
CA SER A 595 8.70 -25.44 16.23
C SER A 595 10.09 -25.10 16.76
N LEU A 596 11.03 -26.05 16.65
CA LEU A 596 12.40 -25.88 17.09
C LEU A 596 13.11 -24.80 16.27
N GLU A 597 12.91 -24.77 14.96
CA GLU A 597 13.44 -23.74 14.07
C GLU A 597 12.90 -22.35 14.41
N ALA A 598 11.58 -22.24 14.69
CA ALA A 598 10.95 -20.96 14.98
C ALA A 598 11.26 -20.39 16.37
N THR A 599 11.52 -21.25 17.37
CA THR A 599 11.59 -20.82 18.78
C THR A 599 12.83 -21.26 19.54
N GLY A 600 13.64 -22.16 18.98
CA GLY A 600 14.75 -22.79 19.68
C GLY A 600 14.34 -23.85 20.71
N ALA A 601 13.05 -24.20 20.79
CA ALA A 601 12.53 -25.22 21.72
C ALA A 601 11.63 -26.25 21.02
N LEU A 602 11.68 -27.50 21.50
CA LEU A 602 10.75 -28.54 21.09
C LEU A 602 9.35 -28.31 21.72
N PRO A 603 8.27 -28.71 21.04
CA PRO A 603 6.92 -28.71 21.62
C PRO A 603 6.86 -29.54 22.90
N GLY A 604 6.17 -29.04 23.93
CA GLY A 604 5.84 -29.83 25.12
C GLY A 604 4.75 -30.87 24.84
N ASP A 605 4.58 -31.85 25.73
CA ASP A 605 3.63 -32.96 25.54
C ASP A 605 2.18 -32.47 25.33
N ASP A 606 1.77 -31.42 26.05
CA ASP A 606 0.42 -30.84 25.97
C ASP A 606 0.16 -30.04 24.68
N THR A 607 1.21 -29.73 23.89
CA THR A 607 1.11 -28.89 22.69
C THR A 607 0.35 -29.59 21.55
N TRP A 608 0.29 -30.91 21.60
CA TRP A 608 -0.27 -31.75 20.53
C TRP A 608 -1.79 -31.93 20.64
N GLU A 609 -2.40 -31.40 21.69
CA GLU A 609 -3.85 -31.36 21.82
C GLU A 609 -4.47 -30.30 20.89
N PRO A 610 -5.70 -30.52 20.38
CA PRO A 610 -6.43 -29.54 19.60
C PRO A 610 -6.55 -28.20 20.34
N ALA A 611 -6.18 -27.12 19.67
CA ALA A 611 -6.45 -25.79 20.18
C ALA A 611 -7.96 -25.52 20.17
N THR A 612 -8.50 -25.13 21.32
CA THR A 612 -9.91 -24.71 21.42
C THR A 612 -10.13 -23.41 20.63
N PRO A 613 -11.37 -23.11 20.19
CA PRO A 613 -11.69 -21.83 19.54
C PRO A 613 -11.21 -20.64 20.36
N ARG A 614 -11.41 -20.69 21.68
CA ARG A 614 -10.93 -19.69 22.64
C ARG A 614 -9.41 -19.50 22.58
N ALA A 615 -8.63 -20.58 22.59
CA ALA A 615 -7.17 -20.51 22.52
C ALA A 615 -6.67 -19.94 21.18
N ILE A 616 -7.33 -20.30 20.07
CA ILE A 616 -7.02 -19.77 18.73
C ILE A 616 -7.19 -18.25 18.71
N ILE A 617 -8.33 -17.75 19.19
CA ILE A 617 -8.63 -16.31 19.16
C ILE A 617 -7.72 -15.52 20.11
N LEU A 618 -7.42 -16.03 21.30
CA LEU A 618 -6.45 -15.40 22.21
C LEU A 618 -5.05 -15.32 21.59
N ARG A 619 -4.64 -16.34 20.82
CA ARG A 619 -3.38 -16.31 20.08
C ARG A 619 -3.41 -15.28 18.94
N MET A 620 -4.53 -15.14 18.23
CA MET A 620 -4.70 -14.06 17.24
C MET A 620 -4.61 -12.67 17.88
N ILE A 621 -5.29 -12.46 19.01
CA ILE A 621 -5.23 -11.21 19.77
C ILE A 621 -3.80 -10.91 20.22
N SER A 622 -3.08 -11.92 20.71
CA SER A 622 -1.67 -11.75 21.12
C SER A 622 -0.77 -11.35 19.96
N ASN A 623 -0.98 -11.92 18.77
CA ASN A 623 -0.25 -11.55 17.55
C ASN A 623 -0.55 -10.09 17.14
N LEU A 624 -1.83 -9.69 17.16
CA LEU A 624 -2.27 -8.34 16.86
C LEU A 624 -1.75 -7.32 17.88
N ALA A 625 -1.80 -7.65 19.17
CA ALA A 625 -1.33 -6.78 20.25
C ALA A 625 0.20 -6.58 20.19
N ARG A 626 0.97 -7.65 19.97
CA ARG A 626 2.44 -7.56 19.78
C ARG A 626 2.77 -6.62 18.62
N ARG A 627 2.08 -6.78 17.48
CA ARG A 627 2.27 -5.90 16.33
C ARG A 627 1.89 -4.45 16.66
N ALA A 628 0.74 -4.23 17.27
CA ALA A 628 0.30 -2.89 17.64
C ALA A 628 1.31 -2.20 18.57
N MET A 629 1.98 -2.94 19.44
CA MET A 629 3.11 -2.43 20.23
C MET A 629 4.33 -2.10 19.38
N GLU A 630 4.72 -2.96 18.43
CA GLU A 630 5.85 -2.74 17.51
C GLU A 630 5.64 -1.52 16.60
N GLN A 631 4.40 -1.24 16.22
CA GLN A 631 4.00 -0.13 15.35
C GLN A 631 3.58 1.13 16.13
N GLU A 632 3.63 1.09 17.47
CA GLU A 632 3.13 2.15 18.36
C GLU A 632 1.63 2.53 18.13
N ASP A 633 0.84 1.61 17.56
CA ASP A 633 -0.61 1.78 17.36
C ASP A 633 -1.37 1.55 18.68
N THR A 634 -1.51 2.64 19.43
CA THR A 634 -2.23 2.64 20.70
C THR A 634 -3.71 2.27 20.55
N ALA A 635 -4.35 2.63 19.43
CA ALA A 635 -5.78 2.38 19.24
C ALA A 635 -6.06 0.90 19.01
N GLN A 636 -5.29 0.25 18.12
CA GLN A 636 -5.39 -1.19 17.91
C GLN A 636 -5.04 -1.98 19.16
N LEU A 637 -4.01 -1.55 19.91
CA LEU A 637 -3.64 -2.19 21.17
C LEU A 637 -4.79 -2.15 22.20
N LEU A 638 -5.47 -1.01 22.36
CA LEU A 638 -6.63 -0.88 23.25
C LEU A 638 -7.80 -1.78 22.84
N ARG A 639 -8.06 -1.93 21.52
CA ARG A 639 -9.09 -2.87 21.01
C ARG A 639 -8.71 -4.32 21.31
N CYS A 640 -7.46 -4.71 21.11
CA CYS A 640 -6.95 -6.04 21.44
C CYS A 640 -7.10 -6.36 22.93
N LEU A 641 -6.69 -5.43 23.81
CA LEU A 641 -6.79 -5.61 25.26
C LEU A 641 -8.26 -5.67 25.74
N SER A 642 -9.15 -4.93 25.08
CA SER A 642 -10.59 -4.98 25.37
C SER A 642 -11.21 -6.31 24.95
N ALA A 643 -10.85 -6.83 23.77
CA ALA A 643 -11.25 -8.17 23.34
C ALA A 643 -10.71 -9.24 24.27
N GLN A 644 -9.44 -9.13 24.68
CA GLN A 644 -8.84 -10.06 25.64
C GLN A 644 -9.55 -10.03 26.99
N ALA A 645 -9.84 -8.85 27.54
CA ALA A 645 -10.57 -8.71 28.81
C ALA A 645 -12.00 -9.27 28.74
N ALA A 646 -12.63 -9.30 27.57
CA ALA A 646 -13.96 -9.90 27.39
C ALA A 646 -13.91 -11.44 27.32
N ILE A 647 -12.84 -12.00 26.76
CA ILE A 647 -12.62 -13.45 26.66
C ILE A 647 -12.04 -14.02 27.97
N GLU A 648 -11.26 -13.22 28.69
CA GLU A 648 -10.62 -13.53 29.97
C GLU A 648 -11.12 -12.58 31.08
N PRO A 649 -12.42 -12.63 31.46
CA PRO A 649 -13.00 -11.65 32.38
C PRO A 649 -12.35 -11.67 33.76
N GLU A 650 -11.87 -12.83 34.22
CA GLU A 650 -11.20 -12.99 35.53
C GLU A 650 -9.71 -12.62 35.49
N SER A 651 -9.13 -12.33 34.32
CA SER A 651 -7.71 -12.00 34.19
C SER A 651 -7.49 -10.49 34.43
N PRO A 652 -6.69 -10.10 35.44
CA PRO A 652 -6.42 -8.68 35.70
C PRO A 652 -5.45 -8.07 34.68
N GLN A 653 -4.65 -8.90 33.99
CA GLN A 653 -3.54 -8.46 33.15
C GLN A 653 -3.98 -7.51 32.01
N PRO A 654 -5.01 -7.82 31.20
CA PRO A 654 -5.39 -6.97 30.08
C PRO A 654 -5.94 -5.62 30.55
N ARG A 655 -6.70 -5.61 31.65
CA ARG A 655 -7.26 -4.40 32.26
C ARG A 655 -6.19 -3.51 32.88
N LEU A 656 -5.19 -4.10 33.53
CA LEU A 656 -4.04 -3.35 34.06
C LEU A 656 -3.24 -2.68 32.93
N GLN A 657 -2.97 -3.41 31.84
CA GLN A 657 -2.28 -2.83 30.68
C GLN A 657 -3.11 -1.71 30.04
N ARG A 658 -4.43 -1.94 29.88
CA ARG A 658 -5.36 -0.96 29.33
C ARG A 658 -5.42 0.30 30.20
N PHE A 659 -5.53 0.16 31.52
CA PHE A 659 -5.45 1.27 32.49
C PHE A 659 -4.20 2.15 32.29
N MET A 660 -3.03 1.52 32.18
CA MET A 660 -1.76 2.26 32.00
C MET A 660 -1.73 3.03 30.68
N ILE A 661 -2.22 2.43 29.59
CA ILE A 661 -2.27 3.05 28.27
C ILE A 661 -3.31 4.19 28.24
N LEU A 662 -4.52 3.95 28.74
CA LEU A 662 -5.59 4.94 28.82
C LEU A 662 -5.20 6.16 29.65
N THR A 663 -4.48 5.95 30.76
CA THR A 663 -3.96 7.03 31.61
C THR A 663 -2.97 7.91 30.85
N ARG A 664 -2.02 7.30 30.11
CA ARG A 664 -1.05 8.04 29.27
C ARG A 664 -1.73 8.77 28.12
N ALA A 665 -2.77 8.16 27.54
CA ALA A 665 -3.57 8.75 26.46
C ALA A 665 -4.59 9.81 26.94
N GLY A 666 -4.70 10.07 28.25
CA GLY A 666 -5.64 11.05 28.81
C GLY A 666 -7.12 10.62 28.80
N ARG A 667 -7.41 9.34 28.53
CA ARG A 667 -8.77 8.75 28.52
C ARG A 667 -9.22 8.40 29.95
N ARG A 668 -9.43 9.44 30.77
CA ARG A 668 -9.61 9.33 32.24
C ARG A 668 -10.80 8.48 32.68
N GLU A 669 -11.96 8.60 32.03
CA GLU A 669 -13.17 7.86 32.43
C GLU A 669 -13.00 6.35 32.23
N GLU A 670 -12.39 5.94 31.12
CA GLU A 670 -12.14 4.53 30.84
C GLU A 670 -11.04 3.96 31.74
N ALA A 671 -9.98 4.75 31.98
CA ALA A 671 -8.95 4.36 32.95
C ALA A 671 -9.56 4.18 34.35
N ARG A 672 -10.48 5.04 34.76
CA ARG A 672 -11.20 4.90 36.02
C ARG A 672 -12.03 3.62 36.06
N ALA A 673 -12.74 3.28 34.98
CA ALA A 673 -13.51 2.05 34.93
C ALA A 673 -12.64 0.79 35.09
N ASP A 674 -11.43 0.79 34.52
CA ASP A 674 -10.47 -0.31 34.74
C ASP A 674 -9.91 -0.31 36.17
N ALA A 675 -9.61 0.85 36.74
CA ALA A 675 -9.15 0.96 38.12
C ALA A 675 -10.20 0.49 39.12
N ASP A 676 -11.47 0.88 38.93
CA ASP A 676 -12.60 0.48 39.79
C ASP A 676 -12.86 -1.03 39.71
N TRP A 677 -12.53 -1.69 38.59
CA TRP A 677 -12.61 -3.15 38.47
C TRP A 677 -11.41 -3.86 39.12
N LEU A 678 -10.21 -3.25 39.07
CA LEU A 678 -8.97 -3.83 39.61
C LEU A 678 -8.86 -3.75 41.14
N LEU A 679 -9.62 -2.84 41.77
CA LEU A 679 -9.72 -2.64 43.23
C LEU A 679 -10.80 -3.55 43.83
#